data_AF-A0A535K4G1-F1
#
_entry.id   AF-A0A535K4G1-F1
#
_cell.length_a   1.000
_cell.length_b   1.000
_cell.length_c   1.000
_cell.angle_alpha   90.00
_cell.angle_beta   90.00
_cell.angle_gamma   90.00
#
_symmetry.space_group_name_H-M   'P 1'
#
loop_
_entity.id
_entity.type
_entity.pdbx_description
1 polymer ?
#
loop_
_entity_poly.entity_id
_entity_poly.type
_entity_poly.pdbx_seq_one_letter_code
_entity_poly.pdbx_strand_id
1 'polypeptide(L)'
;MRTAVRFPARVSLEQILDTLARDPDFKQLVTRWERVPPRRASYAEFPAWLDGRISATLRRRGILSLYSHQADALESAHAGKHTVVVTPTASGKTLCYDLPVIDAIAKDPSARALYIFPTKALAQDQLTELERLAKDVDIDLKTYTYDGDTPPAVRAAIRSAGHVVITNPDMLHTGILPHHTKWVKLFENLRYVVLDELHTYRGVFGSNVANVLRRLRRVCAFYGSHPVFICTSATIANPEELARRHVEDDVVVIDQSGAPRGEKVLVFVNPPVVNQSLGVRKSALFTGRDIAATLLASGVQTIAFTRSRVSTELLLTYLRARFPQPQWPHDLVRGYRGGYLPSERRAIERGLRDGSVRGVVSTNALELGIDIGALQAAVLIGYPGTVASTWQQMGRAGRREELSAAFLVATSLPVDQYVVQHPDYVLLRSPEAGLVNPDNLHLLVQHLKCGAFEIPFERKERFGTEDTPGVLSYLDEQGILHEADGRYHWSAQSFPAEGMSLRTATSDNVVVVDQTDGKQRVIGEIDRFGAPLTLHEQAIYLHEGRQLQVERLDWENAKAYVREVKVDYYTQAGESVRIRVLDEFARQDSARFGRAHGEVLVSAIATIYKKLTMYTHENIGWGKIHIPEQELQTTSFWLSLAEHATAGWPRERVEVALAGLGNLLHGLAPLLLMCDPHDLGLAVEVRSPHTELPTVYLFDMTPGGVGFSERLFKWTDALLERAREHLDSCGCGTGCPSCVGPAHALGHDVREAVADLLSLR
;
A
#
# COMPACT_ATOMS: atom_id res chain seq x y z
N MET A 1 -27.63 27.27 -25.06
CA MET A 1 -27.09 28.62 -24.81
C MET A 1 -25.74 28.48 -24.13
N ARG A 2 -24.68 28.97 -24.78
CA ARG A 2 -23.29 28.90 -24.28
C ARG A 2 -23.12 29.81 -23.06
N THR A 3 -23.14 29.26 -21.85
CA THR A 3 -22.59 29.93 -20.67
C THR A 3 -21.06 29.85 -20.76
N ALA A 4 -20.47 30.82 -21.46
CA ALA A 4 -19.02 30.98 -21.50
C ALA A 4 -18.53 31.38 -20.10
N VAL A 5 -18.19 30.37 -19.29
CA VAL A 5 -17.41 30.54 -18.06
C VAL A 5 -16.08 31.17 -18.49
N ARG A 6 -15.93 32.48 -18.26
CA ARG A 6 -14.68 33.19 -18.49
C ARG A 6 -13.73 32.86 -17.34
N PHE A 7 -12.94 31.81 -17.53
CA PHE A 7 -11.69 31.67 -16.78
C PHE A 7 -10.81 32.91 -17.07
N PRO A 8 -10.07 33.44 -16.08
CA PRO A 8 -9.09 34.48 -16.35
C PRO A 8 -8.13 34.05 -17.47
N ALA A 9 -7.52 35.00 -18.19
CA ALA A 9 -6.58 34.72 -19.28
C ALA A 9 -5.59 33.62 -18.85
N ARG A 10 -5.37 32.60 -19.69
CA ARG A 10 -4.58 31.40 -19.34
C ARG A 10 -3.19 31.82 -18.85
N VAL A 11 -3.02 31.88 -17.53
CA VAL A 11 -1.74 32.04 -16.86
C VAL A 11 -1.01 30.70 -17.01
N SER A 12 0.26 30.73 -17.44
CA SER A 12 1.03 29.48 -17.56
C SER A 12 1.31 28.89 -16.18
N LEU A 13 1.55 27.57 -16.12
CA LEU A 13 1.93 26.93 -14.85
C LEU A 13 3.18 27.57 -14.24
N GLU A 14 4.16 27.94 -15.06
CA GLU A 14 5.36 28.68 -14.64
C GLU A 14 4.99 30.01 -13.96
N GLN A 15 4.09 30.81 -14.56
CA GLN A 15 3.66 32.09 -13.97
C GLN A 15 2.91 31.91 -12.64
N ILE A 16 2.11 30.84 -12.51
CA ILE A 16 1.42 30.52 -11.25
C ILE A 16 2.45 30.15 -10.18
N LEU A 17 3.41 29.30 -10.53
CA LEU A 17 4.50 28.88 -9.64
C LEU A 17 5.36 30.07 -9.21
N ASP A 18 5.72 30.97 -10.12
CA ASP A 18 6.43 32.22 -9.83
C ASP A 18 5.65 33.11 -8.86
N THR A 19 4.32 33.18 -9.03
CA THR A 19 3.45 33.96 -8.15
C THR A 19 3.44 33.36 -6.74
N LEU A 20 3.25 32.04 -6.63
CA LEU A 20 3.29 31.32 -5.34
C LEU A 20 4.66 31.44 -4.66
N ALA A 21 5.76 31.34 -5.42
CA ALA A 21 7.11 31.47 -4.87
C ALA A 21 7.43 32.87 -4.32
N ARG A 22 6.74 33.91 -4.83
CA ARG A 22 6.88 35.31 -4.39
C ARG A 22 5.90 35.71 -3.30
N ASP A 23 4.81 34.97 -3.11
CA ASP A 23 3.83 35.20 -2.05
C ASP A 23 4.47 34.99 -0.66
N PRO A 24 4.60 36.05 0.17
CA PRO A 24 5.22 35.94 1.50
C PRO A 24 4.51 34.96 2.42
N ASP A 25 3.18 34.87 2.35
CA ASP A 25 2.38 34.01 3.22
C ASP A 25 2.57 32.55 2.82
N PHE A 26 2.57 32.27 1.51
CA PHE A 26 2.82 30.92 1.02
C PHE A 26 4.27 30.48 1.27
N LYS A 27 5.23 31.38 1.06
CA LYS A 27 6.66 31.10 1.26
C LYS A 27 6.98 30.66 2.69
N GLN A 28 6.27 31.18 3.70
CA GLN A 28 6.41 30.74 5.09
C GLN A 28 5.95 29.29 5.32
N LEU A 29 5.09 28.76 4.43
CA LEU A 29 4.62 27.38 4.51
C LEU A 29 5.56 26.41 3.79
N VAL A 30 6.42 26.89 2.89
CA VAL A 30 7.27 26.04 2.06
C VAL A 30 8.53 25.66 2.82
N THR A 31 8.73 24.36 3.05
CA THR A 31 9.98 23.84 3.63
C THR A 31 11.01 23.54 2.56
N ARG A 32 10.58 23.14 1.35
CA ARG A 32 11.45 22.91 0.19
C ARG A 32 10.73 23.24 -1.10
N TRP A 33 11.44 23.92 -1.98
CA TRP A 33 11.06 24.15 -3.37
C TRP A 33 12.13 23.56 -4.27
N GLU A 34 11.84 22.44 -4.92
CA GLU A 34 12.79 21.68 -5.72
C GLU A 34 12.40 21.72 -7.19
N ARG A 35 13.34 22.09 -8.07
CA ARG A 35 13.15 22.05 -9.53
C ARG A 35 14.00 20.92 -10.09
N VAL A 36 13.35 19.81 -10.39
CA VAL A 36 13.98 18.59 -10.90
C VAL A 36 14.24 18.76 -12.40
N PRO A 37 15.50 18.71 -12.87
CA PRO A 37 15.83 19.00 -14.24
C PRO A 37 15.32 17.91 -15.20
N PRO A 38 15.09 18.26 -16.47
CA PRO A 38 14.73 17.30 -17.49
C PRO A 38 15.88 16.31 -17.75
N ARG A 39 15.54 15.08 -18.12
CA ARG A 39 16.50 14.03 -18.49
C ARG A 39 16.26 13.62 -19.92
N ARG A 40 17.32 13.59 -20.74
CA ARG A 40 17.26 13.08 -22.11
C ARG A 40 17.07 11.56 -22.13
N ALA A 41 16.41 11.07 -23.16
CA ALA A 41 16.26 9.64 -23.38
C ALA A 41 17.60 8.98 -23.71
N SER A 42 17.76 7.74 -23.23
CA SER A 42 18.83 6.82 -23.61
C SER A 42 18.21 5.66 -24.37
N TYR A 43 18.76 5.37 -25.55
CA TYR A 43 18.19 4.43 -26.51
C TYR A 43 19.12 3.25 -26.78
N ALA A 44 18.53 2.14 -27.19
CA ALA A 44 19.18 0.96 -27.74
C ALA A 44 18.45 0.53 -29.03
N GLU A 45 19.15 -0.20 -29.89
CA GLU A 45 18.57 -0.75 -31.11
C GLU A 45 17.56 -1.87 -30.79
N PHE A 46 16.70 -2.20 -31.76
CA PHE A 46 15.84 -3.37 -31.64
C PHE A 46 16.67 -4.65 -31.66
N PRO A 47 16.42 -5.63 -30.78
CA PRO A 47 17.10 -6.91 -30.81
C PRO A 47 16.95 -7.62 -32.16
N ALA A 48 18.02 -8.21 -32.66
CA ALA A 48 18.03 -8.87 -33.97
C ALA A 48 17.11 -10.09 -34.04
N TRP A 49 16.81 -10.71 -32.89
CA TRP A 49 15.92 -11.87 -32.79
C TRP A 49 14.43 -11.49 -32.78
N LEU A 50 14.07 -10.22 -32.59
CA LEU A 50 12.69 -9.75 -32.51
C LEU A 50 12.01 -9.83 -33.88
N ASP A 51 10.79 -10.36 -33.96
CA ASP A 51 10.05 -10.46 -35.23
C ASP A 51 10.04 -9.10 -35.98
N GLY A 52 10.42 -9.14 -37.26
CA GLY A 52 10.54 -7.94 -38.09
C GLY A 52 9.22 -7.16 -38.23
N ARG A 53 8.07 -7.84 -38.15
CA ARG A 53 6.74 -7.20 -38.14
C ARG A 53 6.54 -6.35 -36.90
N ILE A 54 7.01 -6.80 -35.74
CA ILE A 54 6.94 -6.05 -34.47
C ILE A 54 7.77 -4.78 -34.61
N SER A 55 9.04 -4.91 -34.98
CA SER A 55 9.96 -3.78 -35.15
C SER A 55 9.46 -2.76 -36.19
N ALA A 56 8.93 -3.23 -37.33
CA ALA A 56 8.35 -2.36 -38.35
C ALA A 56 7.11 -1.61 -37.85
N THR A 57 6.27 -2.26 -37.04
CA THR A 57 5.06 -1.68 -36.45
C THR A 57 5.40 -0.62 -35.41
N LEU A 58 6.36 -0.89 -34.53
CA LEU A 58 6.85 0.08 -33.55
C LEU A 58 7.39 1.34 -34.25
N ARG A 59 8.16 1.18 -35.34
CA ARG A 59 8.63 2.32 -36.15
C ARG A 59 7.48 3.13 -36.75
N ARG A 60 6.42 2.48 -37.28
CA ARG A 60 5.21 3.18 -37.77
C ARG A 60 4.48 3.95 -36.67
N ARG A 61 4.53 3.46 -35.43
CA ARG A 61 3.98 4.13 -34.24
C ARG A 61 4.91 5.21 -33.66
N GLY A 62 6.01 5.53 -34.33
CA GLY A 62 6.95 6.57 -33.92
C GLY A 62 8.01 6.10 -32.90
N ILE A 63 8.07 4.81 -32.60
CA ILE A 63 9.10 4.21 -31.74
C ILE A 63 10.23 3.73 -32.66
N LEU A 64 11.23 4.59 -32.89
CA LEU A 64 12.36 4.32 -33.79
C LEU A 64 13.44 3.45 -33.17
N SER A 65 13.52 3.46 -31.84
CA SER A 65 14.46 2.72 -31.01
C SER A 65 13.83 2.43 -29.65
N LEU A 66 14.30 1.40 -28.97
CA LEU A 66 13.87 1.07 -27.61
C LEU A 66 14.61 1.96 -26.61
N TYR A 67 14.01 2.24 -25.46
CA TYR A 67 14.80 2.76 -24.34
C TYR A 67 15.77 1.68 -23.84
N SER A 68 16.92 2.07 -23.28
CA SER A 68 17.95 1.12 -22.79
C SER A 68 17.36 0.00 -21.92
N HIS A 69 16.61 0.36 -20.87
CA HIS A 69 15.94 -0.60 -19.98
C HIS A 69 14.93 -1.54 -20.66
N GLN A 70 14.32 -1.11 -21.79
CA GLN A 70 13.43 -1.97 -22.55
C GLN A 70 14.23 -3.04 -23.28
N ALA A 71 15.32 -2.65 -23.95
CA ALA A 71 16.22 -3.60 -24.61
C ALA A 71 16.83 -4.59 -23.60
N ASP A 72 17.32 -4.11 -22.45
CA ASP A 72 17.88 -4.96 -21.39
C ASP A 72 16.84 -5.99 -20.90
N ALA A 73 15.57 -5.58 -20.74
CA ALA A 73 14.50 -6.45 -20.30
C ALA A 73 14.15 -7.52 -21.34
N LEU A 74 14.14 -7.13 -22.61
CA LEU A 74 13.90 -8.04 -23.73
C LEU A 74 15.00 -9.11 -23.81
N GLU A 75 16.28 -8.72 -23.74
CA GLU A 75 17.40 -9.66 -23.78
C GLU A 75 17.39 -10.61 -22.59
N SER A 76 17.10 -10.11 -21.38
CA SER A 76 17.00 -10.93 -20.17
C SER A 76 15.87 -11.96 -20.28
N ALA A 77 14.68 -11.53 -20.71
CA ALA A 77 13.52 -12.42 -20.90
C ALA A 77 13.74 -13.44 -22.04
N HIS A 78 14.43 -13.04 -23.12
CA HIS A 78 14.78 -13.93 -24.22
C HIS A 78 15.80 -15.00 -23.81
N ALA A 79 16.75 -14.64 -22.95
CA ALA A 79 17.72 -15.56 -22.36
C ALA A 79 17.13 -16.53 -21.31
N GLY A 80 15.81 -16.50 -21.09
CA GLY A 80 15.13 -17.37 -20.14
C GLY A 80 15.29 -16.95 -18.67
N LYS A 81 15.74 -15.72 -18.40
CA LYS A 81 16.00 -15.24 -17.04
C LYS A 81 14.80 -14.50 -16.47
N HIS A 82 14.45 -14.81 -15.22
CA HIS A 82 13.48 -14.01 -14.49
C HIS A 82 14.01 -12.58 -14.32
N THR A 83 13.14 -11.60 -14.51
CA THR A 83 13.56 -10.20 -14.63
C THR A 83 12.64 -9.30 -13.82
N VAL A 84 13.20 -8.31 -13.12
CA VAL A 84 12.43 -7.23 -12.49
C VAL A 84 12.87 -5.88 -13.02
N VAL A 85 11.93 -5.17 -13.66
CA VAL A 85 12.15 -3.83 -14.23
C VAL A 85 11.70 -2.77 -13.23
N VAL A 86 12.65 -2.00 -12.72
CA VAL A 86 12.47 -1.00 -11.68
C VAL A 86 12.69 0.38 -12.28
N THR A 87 11.65 0.94 -12.90
CA THR A 87 11.73 2.26 -13.51
C THR A 87 10.53 3.13 -13.14
N PRO A 88 10.67 4.48 -13.21
CA PRO A 88 9.59 5.41 -12.89
C PRO A 88 8.31 5.15 -13.70
N THR A 89 7.20 5.72 -13.25
CA THR A 89 5.95 5.69 -14.02
C THR A 89 6.12 6.35 -15.40
N ALA A 90 5.32 5.92 -16.38
CA ALA A 90 5.37 6.40 -17.76
C ALA A 90 6.70 6.20 -18.52
N SER A 91 7.62 5.37 -18.01
CA SER A 91 8.88 5.01 -18.67
C SER A 91 8.74 4.04 -19.85
N GLY A 92 7.55 3.44 -20.01
CA GLY A 92 7.29 2.42 -21.04
C GLY A 92 7.55 0.98 -20.59
N LYS A 93 7.39 0.68 -19.30
CA LYS A 93 7.50 -0.68 -18.71
C LYS A 93 6.65 -1.72 -19.43
N THR A 94 5.50 -1.31 -19.98
CA THR A 94 4.61 -2.19 -20.74
C THR A 94 5.29 -2.92 -21.89
N LEU A 95 6.16 -2.23 -22.63
CA LEU A 95 6.91 -2.86 -23.73
C LEU A 95 7.95 -3.88 -23.25
N CYS A 96 8.41 -3.80 -21.99
CA CYS A 96 9.37 -4.76 -21.43
C CYS A 96 8.79 -6.17 -21.33
N TYR A 97 7.46 -6.31 -21.15
CA TYR A 97 6.80 -7.61 -21.05
C TYR A 97 5.90 -7.93 -22.26
N ASP A 98 5.34 -6.93 -22.94
CA ASP A 98 4.49 -7.16 -24.13
C ASP A 98 5.32 -7.70 -25.31
N LEU A 99 6.50 -7.13 -25.57
CA LEU A 99 7.29 -7.51 -26.74
C LEU A 99 7.79 -8.95 -26.69
N PRO A 100 8.36 -9.48 -25.58
CA PRO A 100 8.72 -10.89 -25.48
C PRO A 100 7.52 -11.83 -25.65
N VAL A 101 6.36 -11.45 -25.13
CA VAL A 101 5.14 -12.26 -25.19
C VAL A 101 4.56 -12.32 -26.60
N ILE A 102 4.43 -11.17 -27.26
CA ILE A 102 3.95 -11.08 -28.65
C ILE A 102 4.93 -11.81 -29.58
N ASP A 103 6.24 -11.62 -29.41
CA ASP A 103 7.26 -12.30 -30.21
C ASP A 103 7.19 -13.83 -30.08
N ALA A 104 7.01 -14.34 -28.85
CA ALA A 104 6.86 -15.77 -28.63
C ALA A 104 5.59 -16.33 -29.28
N ILE A 105 4.46 -15.62 -29.19
CA ILE A 105 3.20 -16.05 -29.81
C ILE A 105 3.26 -15.93 -31.34
N ALA A 106 3.97 -14.93 -31.86
CA ALA A 106 4.20 -14.75 -33.29
C ALA A 106 4.99 -15.92 -33.91
N LYS A 107 5.95 -16.45 -33.15
CA LYS A 107 6.79 -17.59 -33.56
C LYS A 107 6.13 -18.93 -33.30
N ASP A 108 5.36 -19.03 -32.21
CA ASP A 108 4.66 -20.23 -31.80
C ASP A 108 3.24 -19.88 -31.31
N PRO A 109 2.20 -20.11 -32.13
CA PRO A 109 0.81 -19.87 -31.75
C PRO A 109 0.31 -20.72 -30.58
N SER A 110 1.04 -21.77 -30.17
CA SER A 110 0.71 -22.54 -28.96
C SER A 110 1.18 -21.86 -27.68
N ALA A 111 2.15 -20.92 -27.76
CA ALA A 111 2.68 -20.22 -26.60
C ALA A 111 1.59 -19.46 -25.84
N ARG A 112 1.71 -19.46 -24.52
CA ARG A 112 0.76 -18.78 -23.61
C ARG A 112 1.48 -17.88 -22.63
N ALA A 113 0.76 -16.85 -22.17
CA ALA A 113 1.22 -15.99 -21.09
C ALA A 113 0.11 -15.69 -20.07
N LEU A 114 0.50 -15.52 -18.81
CA LEU A 114 -0.37 -15.13 -17.71
C LEU A 114 0.06 -13.76 -17.20
N TYR A 115 -0.86 -12.81 -17.18
CA TYR A 115 -0.61 -11.43 -16.75
C TYR A 115 -1.31 -11.20 -15.42
N ILE A 116 -0.57 -10.90 -14.36
CA ILE A 116 -1.09 -10.73 -13.00
C ILE A 116 -0.98 -9.25 -12.62
N PHE A 117 -2.15 -8.61 -12.53
CA PHE A 117 -2.27 -7.20 -12.18
C PHE A 117 -2.91 -7.01 -10.80
N PRO A 118 -2.52 -5.96 -10.05
CA PRO A 118 -3.07 -5.73 -8.71
C PRO A 118 -4.50 -5.19 -8.76
N THR A 119 -4.95 -4.64 -9.90
CA THR A 119 -6.31 -4.08 -10.05
C THR A 119 -6.94 -4.46 -11.39
N LYS A 120 -8.27 -4.60 -11.39
CA LYS A 120 -9.06 -4.89 -12.60
C LYS A 120 -9.00 -3.76 -13.64
N ALA A 121 -8.86 -2.51 -13.20
CA ALA A 121 -8.80 -1.36 -14.11
C ALA A 121 -7.54 -1.41 -14.98
N LEU A 122 -6.39 -1.67 -14.36
CA LEU A 122 -5.12 -1.88 -15.08
C LEU A 122 -5.21 -3.05 -16.06
N ALA A 123 -5.82 -4.16 -15.66
CA ALA A 123 -5.98 -5.32 -16.51
C ALA A 123 -6.78 -5.00 -17.80
N GLN A 124 -7.82 -4.16 -17.71
CA GLN A 124 -8.63 -3.74 -18.86
C GLN A 124 -7.90 -2.76 -19.78
N ASP A 125 -7.15 -1.81 -19.20
CA ASP A 125 -6.31 -0.89 -19.99
C ASP A 125 -5.23 -1.67 -20.76
N GLN A 126 -4.58 -2.64 -20.10
CA GLN A 126 -3.60 -3.51 -20.72
C GLN A 126 -4.20 -4.39 -21.83
N LEU A 127 -5.40 -4.95 -21.63
CA LEU A 127 -6.12 -5.71 -22.67
C LEU A 127 -6.25 -4.88 -23.95
N THR A 128 -6.75 -3.65 -23.81
CA THR A 128 -7.01 -2.75 -24.94
C THR A 128 -5.72 -2.41 -25.69
N GLU A 129 -4.64 -2.12 -24.98
CA GLU A 129 -3.36 -1.78 -25.61
C GLU A 129 -2.73 -2.97 -26.32
N LEU A 130 -2.79 -4.14 -25.70
CA LEU A 130 -2.22 -5.37 -26.24
C LEU A 130 -2.98 -5.84 -27.49
N GLU A 131 -4.32 -5.79 -27.50
CA GLU A 131 -5.14 -6.06 -28.68
C GLU A 131 -4.81 -5.09 -29.83
N ARG A 132 -4.67 -3.80 -29.52
CA ARG A 132 -4.31 -2.77 -30.50
C ARG A 132 -2.94 -3.05 -31.10
N LEU A 133 -1.95 -3.38 -30.28
CA LEU A 133 -0.59 -3.69 -30.73
C LEU A 133 -0.56 -4.96 -31.60
N ALA A 134 -1.22 -6.03 -31.17
CA ALA A 134 -1.27 -7.28 -31.93
C ALA A 134 -1.95 -7.11 -33.29
N LYS A 135 -3.04 -6.35 -33.36
CA LYS A 135 -3.72 -6.02 -34.61
C LYS A 135 -2.81 -5.26 -35.58
N ASP A 136 -2.03 -4.31 -35.08
CA ASP A 136 -1.13 -3.52 -35.93
C ASP A 136 0.09 -4.32 -36.43
N VAL A 137 0.50 -5.34 -35.67
CA VAL A 137 1.57 -6.29 -36.05
C VAL A 137 1.06 -7.39 -36.98
N ASP A 138 -0.26 -7.55 -37.12
CA ASP A 138 -0.92 -8.62 -37.86
C ASP A 138 -0.63 -10.02 -37.29
N ILE A 139 -0.89 -10.17 -35.99
CA ILE A 139 -0.82 -11.45 -35.25
C ILE A 139 -2.23 -11.78 -34.73
N ASP A 140 -2.70 -13.02 -34.95
CA ASP A 140 -3.92 -13.53 -34.32
C ASP A 140 -3.71 -13.75 -32.82
N LEU A 141 -3.82 -12.67 -32.05
CA LEU A 141 -3.68 -12.70 -30.61
C LEU A 141 -5.07 -12.67 -29.96
N LYS A 142 -5.40 -13.76 -29.27
CA LYS A 142 -6.62 -13.84 -28.44
C LYS A 142 -6.26 -13.55 -26.99
N THR A 143 -6.48 -12.31 -26.57
CA THR A 143 -6.23 -11.86 -25.20
C THR A 143 -7.55 -11.67 -24.49
N TYR A 144 -7.63 -12.08 -23.22
CA TYR A 144 -8.85 -11.90 -22.43
C TYR A 144 -8.53 -11.57 -20.97
N THR A 145 -9.35 -10.74 -20.35
CA THR A 145 -9.39 -10.62 -18.90
C THR A 145 -10.18 -11.78 -18.29
N TYR A 146 -9.66 -12.37 -17.21
CA TYR A 146 -10.32 -13.39 -16.41
C TYR A 146 -10.26 -13.01 -14.94
N ASP A 147 -11.35 -12.44 -14.44
CA ASP A 147 -11.52 -11.92 -13.09
C ASP A 147 -12.95 -12.16 -12.57
N GLY A 148 -13.26 -11.63 -11.39
CA GLY A 148 -14.60 -11.71 -10.79
C GLY A 148 -15.70 -11.05 -11.62
N ASP A 149 -15.37 -10.11 -12.52
CA ASP A 149 -16.35 -9.39 -13.35
C ASP A 149 -16.59 -10.11 -14.69
N THR A 150 -15.80 -11.15 -15.00
CA THR A 150 -15.89 -11.91 -16.24
C THR A 150 -17.16 -12.78 -16.26
N PRO A 151 -18.11 -12.56 -17.21
CA PRO A 151 -19.39 -13.26 -17.23
C PRO A 151 -19.21 -14.79 -17.34
N PRO A 152 -19.99 -15.61 -16.59
CA PRO A 152 -19.84 -17.07 -16.61
C PRO A 152 -19.90 -17.70 -18.01
N ALA A 153 -20.74 -17.16 -18.90
CA ALA A 153 -20.94 -17.66 -20.26
C ALA A 153 -19.67 -17.58 -21.12
N VAL A 154 -18.80 -16.58 -20.92
CA VAL A 154 -17.58 -16.42 -21.73
C VAL A 154 -16.37 -17.13 -21.12
N ARG A 155 -16.41 -17.50 -19.83
CA ARG A 155 -15.29 -18.15 -19.13
C ARG A 155 -14.83 -19.43 -19.82
N ALA A 156 -15.75 -20.23 -20.37
CA ALA A 156 -15.40 -21.46 -21.09
C ALA A 156 -14.63 -21.20 -22.39
N ALA A 157 -14.99 -20.15 -23.13
CA ALA A 157 -14.29 -19.75 -24.35
C ALA A 157 -12.89 -19.21 -24.04
N ILE A 158 -12.77 -18.38 -22.99
CA ILE A 158 -11.48 -17.81 -22.57
C ILE A 158 -10.48 -18.93 -22.23
N ARG A 159 -10.91 -19.94 -21.48
CA ARG A 159 -10.06 -21.09 -21.10
C ARG A 159 -9.51 -21.89 -22.29
N SER A 160 -10.27 -21.97 -23.38
CA SER A 160 -9.92 -22.81 -24.52
C SER A 160 -9.15 -22.07 -25.62
N ALA A 161 -9.28 -20.74 -25.69
CA ALA A 161 -8.80 -19.91 -26.79
C ALA A 161 -7.81 -18.80 -26.40
N GLY A 162 -7.70 -18.43 -25.12
CA GLY A 162 -6.83 -17.33 -24.69
C GLY A 162 -5.35 -17.65 -24.85
N HIS A 163 -4.65 -16.88 -25.68
CA HIS A 163 -3.19 -16.85 -25.76
C HIS A 163 -2.59 -16.13 -24.56
N VAL A 164 -3.18 -14.98 -24.20
CA VAL A 164 -2.79 -14.18 -23.03
C VAL A 164 -4.01 -14.04 -22.11
N VAL A 165 -3.85 -14.48 -20.86
CA VAL A 165 -4.88 -14.38 -19.83
C VAL A 165 -4.46 -13.32 -18.83
N ILE A 166 -5.23 -12.23 -18.74
CA ILE A 166 -4.97 -11.14 -17.80
C ILE A 166 -5.88 -11.32 -16.59
N THR A 167 -5.30 -11.44 -15.40
CA THR A 167 -5.99 -11.77 -14.16
C THR A 167 -5.44 -10.97 -12.98
N ASN A 168 -5.90 -11.29 -11.78
CA ASN A 168 -5.38 -10.77 -10.51
C ASN A 168 -5.05 -11.94 -9.57
N PRO A 169 -4.26 -11.72 -8.50
CA PRO A 169 -3.91 -12.79 -7.57
C PRO A 169 -5.13 -13.48 -6.95
N ASP A 170 -6.17 -12.73 -6.62
CA ASP A 170 -7.41 -13.26 -6.00
C ASP A 170 -8.11 -14.28 -6.94
N MET A 171 -8.20 -13.98 -8.23
CA MET A 171 -8.81 -14.87 -9.22
C MET A 171 -7.87 -16.03 -9.61
N LEU A 172 -6.55 -15.81 -9.58
CA LEU A 172 -5.59 -16.88 -9.74
C LEU A 172 -5.75 -17.92 -8.62
N HIS A 173 -5.87 -17.45 -7.37
CA HIS A 173 -6.07 -18.25 -6.17
C HIS A 173 -7.40 -19.01 -6.16
N THR A 174 -8.51 -18.36 -6.49
CA THR A 174 -9.86 -18.93 -6.35
C THR A 174 -10.39 -19.61 -7.62
N GLY A 175 -10.06 -19.10 -8.80
CA GLY A 175 -10.76 -19.43 -10.04
C GLY A 175 -9.92 -20.09 -11.13
N ILE A 176 -8.59 -20.03 -11.04
CA ILE A 176 -7.67 -20.61 -12.03
C ILE A 176 -6.96 -21.83 -11.46
N LEU A 177 -6.16 -21.69 -10.41
CA LEU A 177 -5.33 -22.79 -9.88
C LEU A 177 -6.17 -23.97 -9.39
N PRO A 178 -7.25 -23.81 -8.58
CA PRO A 178 -8.06 -24.95 -8.10
C PRO A 178 -8.85 -25.63 -9.22
N HIS A 179 -8.84 -25.06 -10.43
CA HIS A 179 -9.51 -25.59 -11.60
C HIS A 179 -8.53 -25.82 -12.74
N HIS A 180 -7.25 -26.08 -12.43
CA HIS A 180 -6.19 -26.23 -13.43
C HIS A 180 -6.50 -27.26 -14.53
N THR A 181 -7.29 -28.30 -14.24
CA THR A 181 -7.81 -29.26 -15.22
C THR A 181 -8.70 -28.66 -16.31
N LYS A 182 -9.26 -27.47 -16.10
CA LYS A 182 -9.99 -26.69 -17.12
C LYS A 182 -9.08 -25.76 -17.92
N TRP A 183 -7.81 -25.64 -17.52
CA TRP A 183 -6.80 -24.72 -18.04
C TRP A 183 -5.58 -25.46 -18.64
N VAL A 184 -5.73 -26.75 -19.00
CA VAL A 184 -4.64 -27.60 -19.51
C VAL A 184 -3.84 -26.91 -20.61
N LYS A 185 -4.51 -26.36 -21.63
CA LYS A 185 -3.84 -25.63 -22.74
C LYS A 185 -2.98 -24.46 -22.28
N LEU A 186 -3.42 -23.75 -21.23
CA LEU A 186 -2.66 -22.63 -20.66
C LEU A 186 -1.40 -23.18 -20.00
N PHE A 187 -1.53 -24.16 -19.10
CA PHE A 187 -0.43 -24.65 -18.29
C PHE A 187 0.58 -25.52 -19.04
N GLU A 188 0.20 -26.25 -20.08
CA GLU A 188 1.15 -27.01 -20.91
C GLU A 188 2.07 -26.10 -21.72
N ASN A 189 1.63 -24.90 -22.07
CA ASN A 189 2.34 -24.00 -23.00
C ASN A 189 2.68 -22.64 -22.37
N LEU A 190 2.64 -22.54 -21.04
CA LEU A 190 2.89 -21.29 -20.33
C LEU A 190 4.39 -20.93 -20.43
N ARG A 191 4.69 -19.87 -21.19
CA ARG A 191 6.07 -19.42 -21.43
C ARG A 191 6.44 -18.22 -20.57
N TYR A 192 5.50 -17.33 -20.32
CA TYR A 192 5.73 -16.10 -19.55
C TYR A 192 4.66 -15.90 -18.49
N VAL A 193 5.09 -15.43 -17.32
CA VAL A 193 4.23 -14.92 -16.26
C VAL A 193 4.63 -13.48 -15.98
N VAL A 194 3.72 -12.55 -16.18
CA VAL A 194 3.95 -11.11 -15.93
C VAL A 194 3.38 -10.74 -14.57
N LEU A 195 4.21 -10.14 -13.70
CA LEU A 195 3.76 -9.53 -12.45
C LEU A 195 3.94 -8.03 -12.55
N ASP A 196 2.85 -7.30 -12.72
CA ASP A 196 2.89 -5.85 -12.75
C ASP A 196 2.81 -5.25 -11.34
N GLU A 197 3.53 -4.15 -11.12
CA GLU A 197 3.56 -3.40 -9.86
C GLU A 197 3.94 -4.24 -8.63
N LEU A 198 5.03 -5.01 -8.72
CA LEU A 198 5.53 -5.94 -7.69
C LEU A 198 5.59 -5.34 -6.27
N HIS A 199 5.99 -4.07 -6.12
CA HIS A 199 5.98 -3.37 -4.83
C HIS A 199 4.60 -3.31 -4.12
N THR A 200 3.50 -3.56 -4.83
CA THR A 200 2.15 -3.66 -4.24
C THR A 200 1.93 -5.00 -3.55
N TYR A 201 2.64 -6.06 -3.96
CA TYR A 201 2.62 -7.37 -3.34
C TYR A 201 3.61 -7.38 -2.16
N ARG A 202 3.20 -6.78 -1.04
CA ARG A 202 3.97 -6.74 0.21
C ARG A 202 3.09 -7.00 1.43
N GLY A 203 3.70 -7.16 2.60
CA GLY A 203 3.02 -7.50 3.85
C GLY A 203 2.28 -8.83 3.76
N VAL A 204 1.11 -8.91 4.39
CA VAL A 204 0.21 -10.09 4.31
C VAL A 204 -0.14 -10.43 2.87
N PHE A 205 -0.53 -9.41 2.10
CA PHE A 205 -0.94 -9.59 0.71
C PHE A 205 0.19 -10.16 -0.14
N GLY A 206 1.40 -9.60 -0.06
CA GLY A 206 2.57 -10.13 -0.76
C GLY A 206 2.95 -11.55 -0.34
N SER A 207 2.85 -11.86 0.96
CA SER A 207 3.14 -13.20 1.49
C SER A 207 2.17 -14.25 0.97
N ASN A 208 0.88 -13.91 0.87
CA ASN A 208 -0.12 -14.75 0.22
C ASN A 208 0.12 -14.88 -1.29
N VAL A 209 0.45 -13.77 -1.97
CA VAL A 209 0.77 -13.79 -3.41
C VAL A 209 1.97 -14.69 -3.70
N ALA A 210 3.04 -14.63 -2.91
CA ALA A 210 4.20 -15.51 -3.04
C ALA A 210 3.79 -17.00 -2.96
N ASN A 211 2.94 -17.38 -1.99
CA ASN A 211 2.42 -18.74 -1.90
C ASN A 211 1.47 -19.13 -3.05
N VAL A 212 0.70 -18.19 -3.59
CA VAL A 212 -0.08 -18.40 -4.83
C VAL A 212 0.86 -18.66 -6.01
N LEU A 213 2.00 -17.97 -6.10
CA LEU A 213 3.01 -18.23 -7.13
C LEU A 213 3.72 -19.58 -6.92
N ARG A 214 3.99 -19.99 -5.68
CA ARG A 214 4.50 -21.35 -5.38
C ARG A 214 3.56 -22.43 -5.91
N ARG A 215 2.26 -22.29 -5.66
CA ARG A 215 1.21 -23.17 -6.22
C ARG A 215 1.17 -23.12 -7.74
N LEU A 216 1.25 -21.92 -8.33
CA LEU A 216 1.36 -21.77 -9.78
C LEU A 216 2.55 -22.55 -10.34
N ARG A 217 3.73 -22.44 -9.72
CA ARG A 217 4.93 -23.19 -10.16
C ARG A 217 4.73 -24.70 -10.05
N ARG A 218 4.13 -25.22 -8.96
CA ARG A 218 3.78 -26.65 -8.83
C ARG A 218 2.84 -27.09 -9.96
N VAL A 219 1.79 -26.32 -10.23
CA VAL A 219 0.85 -26.62 -11.33
C VAL A 219 1.56 -26.59 -12.69
N CYS A 220 2.41 -25.60 -12.96
CA CYS A 220 3.17 -25.53 -14.20
C CYS A 220 4.11 -26.75 -14.35
N ALA A 221 4.84 -27.11 -13.30
CA ALA A 221 5.72 -28.27 -13.29
C ALA A 221 4.95 -29.58 -13.55
N PHE A 222 3.75 -29.73 -12.99
CA PHE A 222 2.87 -30.88 -13.25
C PHE A 222 2.45 -31.00 -14.73
N TYR A 223 2.24 -29.86 -15.42
CA TYR A 223 1.95 -29.83 -16.85
C TYR A 223 3.21 -29.76 -17.74
N GLY A 224 4.42 -29.81 -17.14
CA GLY A 224 5.69 -29.81 -17.87
C GLY A 224 6.15 -28.45 -18.37
N SER A 225 5.64 -27.33 -17.84
CA SER A 225 6.08 -25.97 -18.18
C SER A 225 6.86 -25.29 -17.05
N HIS A 226 7.83 -24.46 -17.43
CA HIS A 226 8.65 -23.66 -16.53
C HIS A 226 8.72 -22.21 -17.04
N PRO A 227 7.69 -21.39 -16.78
CA PRO A 227 7.58 -20.07 -17.36
C PRO A 227 8.60 -19.08 -16.80
N VAL A 228 8.98 -18.10 -17.63
CA VAL A 228 9.83 -16.98 -17.24
C VAL A 228 8.98 -15.86 -16.62
N PHE A 229 9.28 -15.50 -15.38
CA PHE A 229 8.69 -14.36 -14.69
C PHE A 229 9.28 -13.02 -15.17
N ILE A 230 8.41 -12.12 -15.62
CA ILE A 230 8.75 -10.73 -15.97
C ILE A 230 7.98 -9.82 -15.01
N CYS A 231 8.69 -9.24 -14.05
CA CYS A 231 8.14 -8.37 -13.03
C CYS A 231 8.39 -6.90 -13.38
N THR A 232 7.46 -6.02 -13.04
CA THR A 232 7.68 -4.57 -13.04
C THR A 232 7.50 -4.03 -11.64
N SER A 233 8.18 -2.94 -11.30
CA SER A 233 7.98 -2.29 -10.01
C SER A 233 8.23 -0.78 -10.08
N ALA A 234 7.78 -0.07 -9.06
CA ALA A 234 8.28 1.25 -8.73
C ALA A 234 9.66 1.13 -8.03
N THR A 235 10.37 2.25 -7.92
CA THR A 235 11.68 2.30 -7.25
C THR A 235 11.53 2.06 -5.75
N ILE A 236 12.04 0.92 -5.28
CA ILE A 236 12.13 0.52 -3.86
C ILE A 236 13.58 0.19 -3.50
N ALA A 237 13.91 0.05 -2.22
CA ALA A 237 15.27 -0.21 -1.76
C ALA A 237 15.75 -1.64 -2.07
N ASN A 238 14.85 -2.62 -2.02
CA ASN A 238 15.16 -4.05 -2.11
C ASN A 238 14.40 -4.78 -3.24
N PRO A 239 14.40 -4.28 -4.50
CA PRO A 239 13.61 -4.88 -5.57
C PRO A 239 14.05 -6.31 -5.91
N GLU A 240 15.34 -6.60 -5.79
CA GLU A 240 15.89 -7.94 -5.97
C GLU A 240 15.36 -8.90 -4.90
N GLU A 241 15.47 -8.53 -3.63
CA GLU A 241 15.01 -9.34 -2.49
C GLU A 241 13.52 -9.62 -2.62
N LEU A 242 12.71 -8.58 -2.89
CA LEU A 242 11.27 -8.73 -3.04
C LEU A 242 10.92 -9.66 -4.20
N ALA A 243 11.57 -9.51 -5.37
CA ALA A 243 11.32 -10.36 -6.53
C ALA A 243 11.73 -11.81 -6.26
N ARG A 244 12.91 -12.04 -5.69
CA ARG A 244 13.39 -13.38 -5.30
C ARG A 244 12.45 -14.06 -4.32
N ARG A 245 11.90 -13.32 -3.33
CA ARG A 245 10.93 -13.86 -2.36
C ARG A 245 9.59 -14.24 -2.97
N HIS A 246 9.18 -13.62 -4.08
CA HIS A 246 7.95 -13.98 -4.79
C HIS A 246 8.18 -15.11 -5.82
N VAL A 247 9.27 -15.03 -6.58
CA VAL A 247 9.55 -15.96 -7.69
C VAL A 247 10.22 -17.25 -7.20
N GLU A 248 10.90 -17.19 -6.05
CA GLU A 248 11.72 -18.25 -5.43
C GLU A 248 12.84 -18.76 -6.31
N ASP A 249 13.46 -17.85 -7.02
CA ASP A 249 14.49 -18.14 -8.01
C ASP A 249 15.36 -16.90 -8.23
N ASP A 250 16.46 -17.03 -8.96
CA ASP A 250 17.32 -15.90 -9.29
C ASP A 250 16.62 -14.91 -10.23
N VAL A 251 16.74 -13.61 -9.94
CA VAL A 251 16.10 -12.54 -10.69
C VAL A 251 17.12 -11.48 -11.11
N VAL A 252 17.10 -11.12 -12.40
CA VAL A 252 17.89 -10.01 -12.95
C VAL A 252 17.18 -8.68 -12.68
N VAL A 253 17.87 -7.74 -12.03
CA VAL A 253 17.35 -6.39 -11.77
C VAL A 253 17.75 -5.42 -12.88
N ILE A 254 16.77 -4.69 -13.40
CA ILE A 254 16.98 -3.62 -14.38
C ILE A 254 16.46 -2.31 -13.78
N ASP A 255 17.35 -1.49 -13.25
CA ASP A 255 17.02 -0.24 -12.55
C ASP A 255 17.46 1.04 -13.28
N GLN A 256 18.18 0.91 -14.40
CA GLN A 256 18.67 2.05 -15.20
C GLN A 256 17.64 2.52 -16.23
N SER A 257 16.76 3.42 -15.83
CA SER A 257 15.74 3.97 -16.74
C SER A 257 16.33 4.84 -17.86
N GLY A 258 16.13 4.40 -19.11
CA GLY A 258 16.45 5.18 -20.33
C GLY A 258 15.35 6.14 -20.80
N ALA A 259 14.21 6.24 -20.10
CA ALA A 259 13.10 7.09 -20.53
C ALA A 259 13.39 8.59 -20.31
N PRO A 260 12.88 9.49 -21.18
CA PRO A 260 12.99 10.92 -20.96
C PRO A 260 12.10 11.35 -19.80
N ARG A 261 12.46 12.46 -19.16
CA ARG A 261 11.67 13.09 -18.10
C ARG A 261 11.61 14.59 -18.35
N GLY A 262 10.42 15.16 -18.34
CA GLY A 262 10.20 16.60 -18.37
C GLY A 262 10.63 17.27 -17.07
N GLU A 263 10.66 18.59 -17.08
CA GLU A 263 10.94 19.38 -15.89
C GLU A 263 9.79 19.28 -14.88
N LYS A 264 10.12 19.15 -13.59
CA LYS A 264 9.12 19.01 -12.52
C LYS A 264 9.47 19.91 -11.34
N VAL A 265 8.48 20.64 -10.84
CA VAL A 265 8.60 21.43 -9.61
C VAL A 265 7.91 20.65 -8.48
N LEU A 266 8.66 20.39 -7.41
CA LEU A 266 8.18 19.73 -6.20
C LEU A 266 8.22 20.73 -5.05
N VAL A 267 7.09 20.90 -4.37
CA VAL A 267 6.94 21.84 -3.26
C VAL A 267 6.49 21.09 -2.01
N PHE A 268 7.30 21.14 -0.97
CA PHE A 268 6.99 20.58 0.34
C PHE A 268 6.41 21.69 1.20
N VAL A 269 5.20 21.47 1.71
CA VAL A 269 4.39 22.47 2.39
C VAL A 269 4.08 21.97 3.80
N ASN A 270 4.46 22.75 4.80
CA ASN A 270 4.17 22.48 6.20
C ASN A 270 3.17 23.54 6.73
N PRO A 271 1.92 23.17 7.03
CA PRO A 271 0.95 24.07 7.62
C PRO A 271 1.48 24.72 8.92
N PRO A 272 1.16 26.01 9.18
CA PRO A 272 1.74 26.74 10.28
C PRO A 272 1.20 26.23 11.63
N VAL A 273 1.99 26.45 12.69
CA VAL A 273 1.55 26.22 14.07
C VAL A 273 0.56 27.32 14.45
N VAL A 274 -0.66 26.95 14.84
CA VAL A 274 -1.71 27.90 15.27
C VAL A 274 -1.77 28.04 16.78
N ASN A 275 -1.24 27.05 17.52
CA ASN A 275 -1.08 27.11 18.96
C ASN A 275 0.30 26.57 19.34
N GLN A 276 1.20 27.47 19.73
CA GLN A 276 2.61 27.16 19.99
C GLN A 276 2.83 26.36 21.27
N SER A 277 2.01 26.57 22.31
CA SER A 277 2.15 25.86 23.59
C SER A 277 1.70 24.39 23.50
N LEU A 278 0.73 24.10 22.62
CA LEU A 278 0.25 22.74 22.38
C LEU A 278 0.87 22.09 21.14
N GLY A 279 1.67 22.83 20.36
CA GLY A 279 2.23 22.38 19.09
C GLY A 279 1.18 22.05 18.02
N VAL A 280 -0.02 22.62 18.11
CA VAL A 280 -1.14 22.31 17.19
C VAL A 280 -0.96 23.10 15.90
N ARG A 281 -1.01 22.40 14.77
CA ARG A 281 -0.89 22.95 13.42
C ARG A 281 -2.25 23.18 12.77
N LYS A 282 -2.30 24.12 11.83
CA LYS A 282 -3.44 24.30 10.93
C LYS A 282 -3.67 23.01 10.13
N SER A 283 -4.94 22.69 9.87
CA SER A 283 -5.30 21.48 9.11
C SER A 283 -4.68 21.47 7.70
N ALA A 284 -4.01 20.35 7.38
CA ALA A 284 -3.46 20.09 6.06
C ALA A 284 -4.55 20.08 4.96
N LEU A 285 -5.78 19.66 5.30
CA LEU A 285 -6.90 19.67 4.36
C LEU A 285 -7.23 21.08 3.85
N PHE A 286 -7.24 22.08 4.73
CA PHE A 286 -7.53 23.46 4.33
C PHE A 286 -6.40 24.06 3.49
N THR A 287 -5.14 23.80 3.88
CA THR A 287 -3.97 24.25 3.12
C THR A 287 -3.94 23.61 1.73
N GLY A 288 -4.15 22.29 1.64
CA GLY A 288 -4.23 21.58 0.36
C GLY A 288 -5.41 22.04 -0.51
N ARG A 289 -6.58 22.32 0.09
CA ARG A 289 -7.73 22.93 -0.61
C ARG A 289 -7.33 24.27 -1.25
N ASP A 290 -6.68 25.16 -0.51
CA ASP A 290 -6.35 26.50 -1.00
C ASP A 290 -5.34 26.45 -2.15
N ILE A 291 -4.35 25.56 -2.09
CA ILE A 291 -3.42 25.28 -3.20
C ILE A 291 -4.19 24.75 -4.42
N ALA A 292 -4.97 23.69 -4.25
CA ALA A 292 -5.73 23.07 -5.33
C ALA A 292 -6.73 24.06 -5.97
N ALA A 293 -7.41 24.88 -5.17
CA ALA A 293 -8.34 25.89 -5.65
C ALA A 293 -7.63 26.96 -6.48
N THR A 294 -6.44 27.39 -6.07
CA THR A 294 -5.62 28.37 -6.81
C THR A 294 -5.21 27.85 -8.19
N LEU A 295 -4.75 26.60 -8.25
CA LEU A 295 -4.40 25.92 -9.50
C LEU A 295 -5.63 25.78 -10.43
N LEU A 296 -6.75 25.28 -9.89
CA LEU A 296 -7.98 25.07 -10.65
C LEU A 296 -8.60 26.38 -11.16
N ALA A 297 -8.61 27.43 -10.34
CA ALA A 297 -9.11 28.76 -10.73
C ALA A 297 -8.28 29.38 -11.86
N SER A 298 -6.98 29.08 -11.88
CA SER A 298 -6.04 29.49 -12.94
C SER A 298 -6.13 28.59 -14.19
N GLY A 299 -6.94 27.54 -14.13
CA GLY A 299 -7.24 26.65 -15.23
C GLY A 299 -6.30 25.47 -15.41
N VAL A 300 -5.51 25.16 -14.38
CA VAL A 300 -4.60 24.01 -14.33
C VAL A 300 -5.38 22.75 -13.97
N GLN A 301 -5.27 21.70 -14.78
CA GLN A 301 -5.90 20.42 -14.45
C GLN A 301 -5.17 19.76 -13.28
N THR A 302 -5.89 19.51 -12.19
CA THR A 302 -5.28 19.21 -10.88
C THR A 302 -5.88 17.96 -10.24
N ILE A 303 -5.02 17.06 -9.73
CA ILE A 303 -5.44 15.97 -8.83
C ILE A 303 -5.05 16.30 -7.40
N ALA A 304 -5.96 16.05 -6.46
CA ALA A 304 -5.69 16.12 -5.03
C ALA A 304 -5.83 14.74 -4.41
N PHE A 305 -4.76 14.24 -3.80
CA PHE A 305 -4.74 12.97 -3.10
C PHE A 305 -4.95 13.16 -1.60
N THR A 306 -5.72 12.27 -0.98
CA THR A 306 -5.84 12.19 0.49
C THR A 306 -5.68 10.75 0.97
N ARG A 307 -5.32 10.57 2.25
CA ARG A 307 -5.05 9.25 2.82
C ARG A 307 -6.29 8.42 3.13
N SER A 308 -7.44 9.04 3.32
CA SER A 308 -8.65 8.33 3.75
C SER A 308 -9.86 8.67 2.88
N ARG A 309 -10.83 7.75 2.83
CA ARG A 309 -12.11 8.00 2.15
C ARG A 309 -12.83 9.21 2.74
N VAL A 310 -12.78 9.37 4.07
CA VAL A 310 -13.39 10.51 4.78
C VAL A 310 -12.73 11.83 4.36
N SER A 311 -11.40 11.89 4.38
CA SER A 311 -10.64 13.07 3.96
C SER A 311 -10.90 13.45 2.50
N THR A 312 -11.08 12.47 1.61
CA THR A 312 -11.45 12.69 0.20
C THR A 312 -12.80 13.39 0.07
N GLU A 313 -13.84 12.92 0.78
CA GLU A 313 -15.18 13.52 0.71
C GLU A 313 -15.22 14.91 1.36
N LEU A 314 -14.51 15.11 2.48
CA LEU A 314 -14.37 16.42 3.12
C LEU A 314 -13.66 17.42 2.19
N LEU A 315 -12.52 17.05 1.61
CA LEU A 315 -11.80 17.92 0.69
C LEU A 315 -12.63 18.24 -0.55
N LEU A 316 -13.31 17.25 -1.13
CA LEU A 316 -14.20 17.46 -2.28
C LEU A 316 -15.28 18.49 -1.96
N THR A 317 -15.91 18.37 -0.79
CA THR A 317 -16.93 19.31 -0.32
C THR A 317 -16.34 20.72 -0.17
N TYR A 318 -15.20 20.85 0.50
CA TYR A 318 -14.55 22.14 0.73
C TYR A 318 -14.06 22.79 -0.57
N LEU A 319 -13.60 21.99 -1.53
CA LEU A 319 -13.10 22.46 -2.81
C LEU A 319 -14.25 22.92 -3.72
N ARG A 320 -15.36 22.16 -3.78
CA ARG A 320 -16.58 22.56 -4.50
C ARG A 320 -17.18 23.86 -3.99
N ALA A 321 -17.12 24.10 -2.67
CA ALA A 321 -17.58 25.36 -2.09
C ALA A 321 -16.82 26.60 -2.62
N ARG A 322 -15.59 26.43 -3.16
CA ARG A 322 -14.83 27.51 -3.82
C ARG A 322 -15.29 27.79 -5.26
N PHE A 323 -16.08 26.90 -5.85
CA PHE A 323 -16.56 26.99 -7.24
C PHE A 323 -18.10 26.90 -7.30
N PRO A 324 -18.84 27.89 -6.77
CA PRO A 324 -20.29 27.84 -6.67
C PRO A 324 -21.00 27.96 -8.03
N GLN A 325 -22.17 27.34 -8.13
CA GLN A 325 -23.08 27.52 -9.27
C GLN A 325 -23.81 28.87 -9.20
N PRO A 326 -24.23 29.44 -10.36
CA PRO A 326 -24.10 28.94 -11.72
C PRO A 326 -22.77 29.33 -12.41
N GLN A 327 -21.86 29.99 -11.69
CA GLN A 327 -20.61 30.51 -12.25
C GLN A 327 -19.70 29.40 -12.77
N TRP A 328 -19.68 28.25 -12.09
CA TRP A 328 -18.87 27.10 -12.44
C TRP A 328 -19.73 25.85 -12.67
N PRO A 329 -19.34 24.94 -13.59
CA PRO A 329 -20.03 23.67 -13.76
C PRO A 329 -19.94 22.84 -12.48
N HIS A 330 -21.04 22.19 -12.10
CA HIS A 330 -21.07 21.28 -10.95
C HIS A 330 -19.97 20.21 -11.01
N ASP A 331 -19.73 19.69 -12.22
CA ASP A 331 -18.82 18.59 -12.46
C ASP A 331 -17.38 19.02 -12.75
N LEU A 332 -17.06 20.32 -12.58
CA LEU A 332 -15.70 20.83 -12.68
C LEU A 332 -14.74 20.07 -11.76
N VAL A 333 -15.20 19.76 -10.55
CA VAL A 333 -14.47 19.00 -9.53
C VAL A 333 -15.26 17.76 -9.14
N ARG A 334 -14.62 16.58 -9.27
CA ARG A 334 -15.21 15.27 -8.95
C ARG A 334 -14.41 14.56 -7.86
N GLY A 335 -15.07 13.70 -7.09
CA GLY A 335 -14.38 12.70 -6.27
C GLY A 335 -13.99 11.50 -7.11
N TYR A 336 -13.07 10.67 -6.62
CA TYR A 336 -12.80 9.35 -7.16
C TYR A 336 -12.31 8.41 -6.05
N ARG A 337 -13.00 7.28 -5.85
CA ARG A 337 -12.58 6.23 -4.92
C ARG A 337 -13.00 4.85 -5.43
N GLY A 338 -12.30 3.81 -4.99
CA GLY A 338 -12.56 2.43 -5.43
C GLY A 338 -13.98 1.92 -5.17
N GLY A 339 -14.70 2.52 -4.22
CA GLY A 339 -16.10 2.17 -3.91
C GLY A 339 -17.15 2.75 -4.87
N TYR A 340 -16.78 3.62 -5.82
CA TYR A 340 -17.72 4.13 -6.81
C TYR A 340 -18.12 3.05 -7.83
N LEU A 341 -19.34 3.18 -8.36
CA LEU A 341 -19.84 2.25 -9.37
C LEU A 341 -18.92 2.25 -10.60
N PRO A 342 -18.73 1.10 -11.27
CA PRO A 342 -17.89 1.04 -12.47
C PRO A 342 -18.26 2.07 -13.55
N SER A 343 -19.56 2.35 -13.73
CA SER A 343 -20.05 3.36 -14.68
C SER A 343 -19.64 4.78 -14.28
N GLU A 344 -19.66 5.11 -13.00
CA GLU A 344 -19.26 6.41 -12.46
C GLU A 344 -17.77 6.64 -12.61
N ARG A 345 -16.95 5.64 -12.24
CA ARG A 345 -15.49 5.69 -12.39
C ARG A 345 -15.10 5.93 -13.85
N ARG A 346 -15.68 5.17 -14.78
CA ARG A 346 -15.47 5.35 -16.23
C ARG A 346 -15.91 6.73 -16.73
N ALA A 347 -16.97 7.31 -16.17
CA ALA A 347 -17.39 8.66 -16.54
C ALA A 347 -16.39 9.72 -16.06
N ILE A 348 -15.85 9.57 -14.84
CA ILE A 348 -14.83 10.46 -14.28
C ILE A 348 -13.51 10.34 -15.05
N GLU A 349 -13.06 9.11 -15.34
CA GLU A 349 -11.86 8.83 -16.13
C GLU A 349 -11.93 9.46 -17.52
N ARG A 350 -13.07 9.29 -18.23
CA ARG A 350 -13.31 9.95 -19.52
C ARG A 350 -13.29 11.47 -19.39
N GLY A 351 -13.94 12.00 -18.36
CA GLY A 351 -14.00 13.44 -18.12
C GLY A 351 -12.63 14.06 -17.80
N LEU A 352 -11.75 13.30 -17.14
CA LEU A 352 -10.35 13.70 -16.94
C LEU A 352 -9.57 13.69 -18.25
N ARG A 353 -9.77 12.66 -19.08
CA ARG A 353 -9.08 12.51 -20.37
C ARG A 353 -9.49 13.59 -21.39
N ASP A 354 -10.77 13.94 -21.45
CA ASP A 354 -11.31 14.96 -22.36
C ASP A 354 -11.23 16.41 -21.81
N GLY A 355 -10.91 16.55 -20.52
CA GLY A 355 -10.75 17.83 -19.84
C GLY A 355 -12.04 18.49 -19.36
N SER A 356 -13.20 17.82 -19.47
CA SER A 356 -14.47 18.29 -18.88
C SER A 356 -14.45 18.26 -17.34
N VAL A 357 -13.68 17.34 -16.76
CA VAL A 357 -13.33 17.31 -15.32
C VAL A 357 -11.95 17.92 -15.15
N ARG A 358 -11.90 19.07 -14.46
CA ARG A 358 -10.67 19.85 -14.28
C ARG A 358 -9.96 19.51 -12.96
N GLY A 359 -10.73 19.15 -11.95
CA GLY A 359 -10.24 18.74 -10.64
C GLY A 359 -10.75 17.36 -10.25
N VAL A 360 -9.87 16.52 -9.71
CA VAL A 360 -10.29 15.27 -9.07
C VAL A 360 -9.69 15.16 -7.67
N VAL A 361 -10.52 14.79 -6.69
CA VAL A 361 -10.08 14.44 -5.35
C VAL A 361 -10.13 12.92 -5.21
N SER A 362 -9.02 12.28 -4.87
CA SER A 362 -8.95 10.82 -4.81
C SER A 362 -8.19 10.31 -3.59
N THR A 363 -8.47 9.06 -3.22
CA THR A 363 -7.56 8.26 -2.39
C THR A 363 -6.40 7.74 -3.26
N ASN A 364 -5.65 6.74 -2.80
CA ASN A 364 -4.73 5.95 -3.64
C ASN A 364 -5.41 5.22 -4.83
N ALA A 365 -6.72 5.35 -5.04
CA ALA A 365 -7.42 4.67 -6.14
C ALA A 365 -6.98 5.15 -7.53
N LEU A 366 -6.49 6.39 -7.65
CA LEU A 366 -5.85 6.92 -8.86
C LEU A 366 -4.32 6.93 -8.78
N GLU A 367 -3.74 6.28 -7.77
CA GLU A 367 -2.28 6.12 -7.66
C GLU A 367 -1.74 5.17 -8.72
N LEU A 368 -2.49 4.10 -9.00
CA LEU A 368 -2.13 3.01 -9.91
C LEU A 368 -2.55 3.32 -11.36
N GLY A 369 -1.79 2.79 -12.33
CA GLY A 369 -1.67 3.11 -13.78
C GLY A 369 -2.89 3.27 -14.69
N ILE A 370 -4.06 3.68 -14.19
CA ILE A 370 -5.23 4.03 -15.02
C ILE A 370 -4.87 5.22 -15.91
N ASP A 371 -5.16 5.12 -17.20
CA ASP A 371 -4.98 6.22 -18.15
C ASP A 371 -6.07 7.30 -17.96
N ILE A 372 -5.84 8.22 -17.04
CA ILE A 372 -6.67 9.41 -16.82
C ILE A 372 -6.22 10.62 -17.66
N GLY A 373 -5.35 10.41 -18.65
CA GLY A 373 -4.62 11.48 -19.32
C GLY A 373 -3.53 12.08 -18.43
N ALA A 374 -2.88 13.14 -18.91
CA ALA A 374 -1.80 13.81 -18.20
C ALA A 374 -2.28 15.11 -17.56
N LEU A 375 -2.31 15.12 -16.22
CA LEU A 375 -2.62 16.29 -15.41
C LEU A 375 -1.40 17.21 -15.32
N GLN A 376 -1.62 18.46 -14.93
CA GLN A 376 -0.54 19.46 -14.85
C GLN A 376 -0.03 19.63 -13.41
N ALA A 377 -0.89 19.42 -12.41
CA ALA A 377 -0.52 19.54 -11.01
C ALA A 377 -1.10 18.42 -10.13
N ALA A 378 -0.34 18.03 -9.11
CA ALA A 378 -0.76 17.11 -8.06
C ALA A 378 -0.65 17.77 -6.67
N VAL A 379 -1.63 17.57 -5.80
CA VAL A 379 -1.63 18.06 -4.40
C VAL A 379 -1.84 16.87 -3.48
N LEU A 380 -0.79 16.41 -2.82
CA LEU A 380 -0.82 15.28 -1.90
C LEU A 380 -1.04 15.82 -0.48
N ILE A 381 -2.16 15.46 0.14
CA ILE A 381 -2.48 15.85 1.51
C ILE A 381 -2.10 14.73 2.47
N GLY A 382 -0.95 14.94 3.09
CA GLY A 382 -0.23 13.98 3.90
C GLY A 382 0.72 13.10 3.10
N TYR A 383 1.69 12.53 3.80
CA TYR A 383 2.61 11.55 3.21
C TYR A 383 1.83 10.27 2.84
N PRO A 384 1.89 9.78 1.59
CA PRO A 384 1.21 8.55 1.16
C PRO A 384 1.61 7.26 1.87
N GLY A 385 2.57 7.31 2.79
CA GLY A 385 3.09 6.17 3.54
C GLY A 385 4.35 5.58 2.93
N THR A 386 4.52 5.65 1.60
CA THR A 386 5.76 5.22 0.92
C THR A 386 6.25 6.26 -0.10
N VAL A 387 7.56 6.30 -0.31
CA VAL A 387 8.25 7.12 -1.33
C VAL A 387 7.78 6.67 -2.70
N ALA A 388 7.60 5.35 -2.90
CA ALA A 388 7.06 4.80 -4.15
C ALA A 388 5.66 5.37 -4.46
N SER A 389 4.73 5.30 -3.50
CA SER A 389 3.39 5.89 -3.62
C SER A 389 3.45 7.41 -3.82
N THR A 390 4.36 8.10 -3.13
CA THR A 390 4.59 9.53 -3.29
C THR A 390 4.96 9.87 -4.73
N TRP A 391 5.96 9.20 -5.29
CA TRP A 391 6.38 9.41 -6.68
C TRP A 391 5.31 8.99 -7.69
N GLN A 392 4.55 7.93 -7.43
CA GLN A 392 3.43 7.53 -8.30
C GLN A 392 2.33 8.60 -8.32
N GLN A 393 1.93 9.11 -7.16
CA GLN A 393 0.93 10.18 -7.05
C GLN A 393 1.43 11.49 -7.66
N MET A 394 2.67 11.90 -7.39
CA MET A 394 3.32 13.06 -8.03
C MET A 394 3.51 12.86 -9.55
N GLY A 395 3.64 11.61 -9.99
CA GLY A 395 3.79 11.20 -11.39
C GLY A 395 2.48 11.27 -12.18
N ARG A 396 1.32 11.37 -11.52
CA ARG A 396 0.04 11.65 -12.19
C ARG A 396 -0.01 13.05 -12.80
N ALA A 397 0.86 13.95 -12.31
CA ALA A 397 1.09 15.26 -12.90
C ALA A 397 2.34 15.24 -13.81
N GLY A 398 2.15 15.53 -15.09
CA GLY A 398 3.21 15.77 -16.06
C GLY A 398 3.08 14.97 -17.34
N ARG A 399 3.43 15.64 -18.45
CA ARG A 399 3.65 15.02 -19.76
C ARG A 399 5.15 14.82 -19.95
N ARG A 400 5.55 14.00 -20.95
CA ARG A 400 6.96 13.65 -21.20
C ARG A 400 7.90 14.86 -21.36
N GLU A 401 7.38 16.03 -21.77
CA GLU A 401 8.19 17.21 -22.10
C GLU A 401 7.67 18.54 -21.50
N GLU A 402 6.51 18.55 -20.84
CA GLU A 402 5.93 19.78 -20.28
C GLU A 402 6.22 19.91 -18.78
N LEU A 403 6.33 21.15 -18.30
CA LEU A 403 6.45 21.48 -16.88
C LEU A 403 5.27 20.90 -16.10
N SER A 404 5.55 20.25 -14.98
CA SER A 404 4.52 19.85 -14.01
C SER A 404 4.87 20.22 -12.59
N ALA A 405 3.84 20.34 -11.74
CA ALA A 405 4.00 20.70 -10.34
C ALA A 405 3.43 19.60 -9.43
N ALA A 406 4.07 19.35 -8.29
CA ALA A 406 3.47 18.58 -7.23
C ALA A 406 3.71 19.23 -5.87
N PHE A 407 2.68 19.24 -5.03
CA PHE A 407 2.70 19.82 -3.68
C PHE A 407 2.47 18.70 -2.67
N LEU A 408 3.39 18.51 -1.71
CA LEU A 408 3.21 17.60 -0.58
C LEU A 408 2.90 18.42 0.68
N VAL A 409 1.66 18.35 1.14
CA VAL A 409 1.15 19.11 2.30
C VAL A 409 1.16 18.21 3.53
N ALA A 410 2.10 18.42 4.46
CA ALA A 410 2.22 17.58 5.65
C ALA A 410 1.02 17.71 6.61
N THR A 411 0.62 16.58 7.18
CA THR A 411 -0.24 16.54 8.37
C THR A 411 0.60 16.68 9.65
N SER A 412 -0.05 16.59 10.81
CA SER A 412 0.63 16.57 12.10
C SER A 412 1.22 15.21 12.50
N LEU A 413 1.18 14.20 11.62
CA LEU A 413 1.81 12.90 11.91
C LEU A 413 3.34 13.03 11.96
N PRO A 414 4.04 12.29 12.85
CA PRO A 414 5.50 12.34 12.93
C PRO A 414 6.20 12.06 11.59
N VAL A 415 5.75 11.01 10.88
CA VAL A 415 6.25 10.66 9.54
C VAL A 415 6.13 11.82 8.55
N ASP A 416 4.98 12.50 8.51
CA ASP A 416 4.75 13.62 7.60
C ASP A 416 5.67 14.80 7.92
N GLN A 417 5.84 15.10 9.21
CA GLN A 417 6.71 16.19 9.67
C GLN A 417 8.18 15.89 9.37
N TYR A 418 8.62 14.66 9.58
CA TYR A 418 9.95 14.22 9.20
C TYR A 418 10.17 14.43 7.70
N VAL A 419 9.25 13.95 6.85
CA VAL A 419 9.37 14.06 5.40
C VAL A 419 9.48 15.51 4.91
N VAL A 420 8.70 16.45 5.47
CA VAL A 420 8.80 17.86 5.02
C VAL A 420 10.01 18.59 5.60
N GLN A 421 10.59 18.13 6.71
CA GLN A 421 11.82 18.67 7.28
C GLN A 421 13.08 18.08 6.63
N HIS A 422 12.97 16.84 6.15
CA HIS A 422 14.02 16.07 5.48
C HIS A 422 13.57 15.65 4.06
N PRO A 423 13.29 16.61 3.16
CA PRO A 423 12.72 16.33 1.83
C PRO A 423 13.60 15.41 0.97
N ASP A 424 14.92 15.38 1.24
CA ASP A 424 15.87 14.48 0.58
C ASP A 424 15.49 12.99 0.74
N TYR A 425 14.75 12.64 1.80
CA TYR A 425 14.18 11.30 1.99
C TYR A 425 13.29 10.86 0.81
N VAL A 426 12.51 11.79 0.25
CA VAL A 426 11.66 11.53 -0.92
C VAL A 426 12.43 11.75 -2.22
N LEU A 427 13.30 12.76 -2.27
CA LEU A 427 13.97 13.19 -3.51
C LEU A 427 15.10 12.27 -3.95
N LEU A 428 15.76 11.60 -3.00
CA LEU A 428 16.86 10.68 -3.26
C LEU A 428 16.34 9.23 -3.38
N ARG A 429 17.26 8.25 -3.41
CA ARG A 429 16.90 6.84 -3.52
C ARG A 429 16.09 6.43 -2.28
N SER A 430 14.92 5.82 -2.52
CA SER A 430 14.03 5.37 -1.47
C SER A 430 14.75 4.38 -0.53
N PRO A 431 14.77 4.62 0.80
CA PRO A 431 15.34 3.68 1.78
C PRO A 431 14.37 2.53 2.14
N GLU A 432 13.16 2.59 1.63
CA GLU A 432 12.03 1.74 1.96
C GLU A 432 12.11 0.36 1.31
N ALA A 433 11.91 -0.68 2.12
CA ALA A 433 11.94 -2.07 1.67
C ALA A 433 10.55 -2.70 1.64
N GLY A 434 10.20 -3.36 0.53
CA GLY A 434 9.02 -4.22 0.46
C GLY A 434 9.32 -5.52 1.21
N LEU A 435 8.54 -5.80 2.25
CA LEU A 435 8.71 -6.98 3.10
C LEU A 435 7.60 -7.98 2.86
N VAL A 436 7.97 -9.27 2.85
CA VAL A 436 7.05 -10.40 2.81
C VAL A 436 7.61 -11.52 3.69
N ASN A 437 6.71 -12.28 4.31
CA ASN A 437 7.02 -13.52 5.01
C ASN A 437 6.13 -14.65 4.44
N PRO A 438 6.47 -15.20 3.26
CA PRO A 438 5.69 -16.28 2.65
C PRO A 438 5.62 -17.54 3.53
N ASP A 439 6.55 -17.70 4.47
CA ASP A 439 6.64 -18.86 5.37
C ASP A 439 5.94 -18.63 6.72
N ASN A 440 5.19 -17.53 6.86
CA ASN A 440 4.28 -17.35 7.99
C ASN A 440 3.33 -18.56 8.08
N LEU A 441 3.41 -19.30 9.19
CA LEU A 441 2.72 -20.58 9.34
C LEU A 441 1.20 -20.47 9.19
N HIS A 442 0.59 -19.38 9.66
CA HIS A 442 -0.86 -19.17 9.52
C HIS A 442 -1.28 -19.07 8.05
N LEU A 443 -0.50 -18.35 7.23
CA LEU A 443 -0.75 -18.20 5.80
C LEU A 443 -0.40 -19.49 5.03
N LEU A 444 0.76 -20.07 5.36
CA LEU A 444 1.33 -21.24 4.69
C LEU A 444 0.40 -22.45 4.80
N VAL A 445 -0.15 -22.71 5.99
CA VAL A 445 -1.08 -23.83 6.22
C VAL A 445 -2.31 -23.74 5.31
N GLN A 446 -2.87 -22.54 5.11
CA GLN A 446 -4.02 -22.36 4.21
C GLN A 446 -3.64 -22.61 2.75
N HIS A 447 -2.44 -22.19 2.35
CA HIS A 447 -1.93 -22.44 1.01
C HIS A 447 -1.53 -23.89 0.77
N LEU A 448 -1.06 -24.63 1.78
CA LEU A 448 -0.84 -26.08 1.73
C LEU A 448 -2.16 -26.82 1.50
N LYS A 449 -3.23 -26.46 2.21
CA LYS A 449 -4.58 -27.01 1.97
C LYS A 449 -5.02 -26.80 0.51
N CYS A 450 -4.86 -25.58 0.00
CA CYS A 450 -5.18 -25.27 -1.39
C CYS A 450 -4.30 -26.05 -2.38
N GLY A 451 -2.99 -26.15 -2.10
CA GLY A 451 -2.05 -26.86 -2.95
C GLY A 451 -2.35 -28.36 -3.01
N ALA A 452 -2.80 -28.97 -1.91
CA ALA A 452 -3.16 -30.39 -1.84
C ALA A 452 -4.48 -30.68 -2.56
N PHE A 453 -5.42 -29.73 -2.51
CA PHE A 453 -6.65 -29.77 -3.31
C PHE A 453 -6.38 -29.73 -4.81
N GLU A 454 -5.39 -28.95 -5.23
CA GLU A 454 -4.96 -28.85 -6.62
C GLU A 454 -4.24 -30.13 -7.07
N ILE A 455 -3.11 -30.43 -6.42
CA ILE A 455 -2.24 -31.55 -6.77
C ILE A 455 -1.78 -32.20 -5.46
N PRO A 456 -2.00 -33.51 -5.27
CA PRO A 456 -1.54 -34.21 -4.08
C PRO A 456 -0.05 -33.98 -3.82
N PHE A 457 0.30 -33.63 -2.58
CA PHE A 457 1.69 -33.42 -2.19
C PHE A 457 2.42 -34.74 -2.03
N GLU A 458 3.65 -34.86 -2.52
CA GLU A 458 4.48 -36.01 -2.16
C GLU A 458 4.96 -35.89 -0.71
N ARG A 459 5.14 -37.03 -0.03
CA ARG A 459 5.48 -37.06 1.41
C ARG A 459 6.74 -36.26 1.80
N LYS A 460 7.67 -36.07 0.87
CA LYS A 460 8.92 -35.33 1.07
C LYS A 460 8.98 -34.02 0.27
N GLU A 461 7.89 -33.66 -0.41
CA GLU A 461 7.82 -32.42 -1.16
C GLU A 461 7.94 -31.24 -0.19
N ARG A 462 8.75 -30.23 -0.57
CA ARG A 462 8.92 -29.00 0.20
C ARG A 462 8.03 -27.91 -0.37
N PHE A 463 7.44 -27.10 0.50
CA PHE A 463 6.65 -25.94 0.14
C PHE A 463 6.90 -24.82 1.15
N GLY A 464 7.86 -23.94 0.82
CA GLY A 464 8.31 -22.89 1.72
C GLY A 464 9.22 -23.39 2.83
N THR A 465 8.64 -23.89 3.92
CA THR A 465 9.37 -24.32 5.13
C THR A 465 9.90 -25.74 5.04
N GLU A 466 10.98 -26.02 5.79
CA GLU A 466 11.53 -27.37 5.93
C GLU A 466 10.54 -28.33 6.61
N ASP A 467 9.67 -27.81 7.48
CA ASP A 467 8.65 -28.59 8.21
C ASP A 467 7.34 -28.80 7.41
N THR A 468 7.37 -28.61 6.09
CA THR A 468 6.22 -28.94 5.23
C THR A 468 5.68 -30.36 5.50
N PRO A 469 6.51 -31.40 5.62
CA PRO A 469 6.03 -32.75 5.93
C PRO A 469 5.32 -32.87 7.29
N GLY A 470 5.78 -32.14 8.32
CA GLY A 470 5.13 -32.11 9.63
C GLY A 470 3.74 -31.49 9.56
N VAL A 471 3.60 -30.37 8.84
CA VAL A 471 2.30 -29.72 8.63
C VAL A 471 1.34 -30.61 7.83
N LEU A 472 1.82 -31.30 6.79
CA LEU A 472 1.00 -32.24 6.01
C LEU A 472 0.51 -33.41 6.88
N SER A 473 1.38 -33.98 7.71
CA SER A 473 1.02 -35.02 8.67
C SER A 473 -0.03 -34.54 9.68
N TYR A 474 0.13 -33.33 10.21
CA TYR A 474 -0.87 -32.73 11.09
C TYR A 474 -2.23 -32.57 10.40
N LEU A 475 -2.26 -32.10 9.15
CA LEU A 475 -3.51 -31.96 8.40
C LEU A 475 -4.19 -33.30 8.07
N ASP A 476 -3.42 -34.37 7.89
CA ASP A 476 -3.92 -35.75 7.77
C ASP A 476 -4.54 -36.23 9.09
N GLU A 477 -3.87 -35.99 10.22
CA GLU A 477 -4.42 -36.30 11.56
C GLU A 477 -5.71 -35.54 11.87
N GLN A 478 -5.86 -34.30 11.37
CA GLN A 478 -7.09 -33.52 11.46
C GLN A 478 -8.19 -33.98 10.49
N GLY A 479 -7.95 -34.98 9.65
CA GLY A 479 -8.88 -35.48 8.64
C GLY A 479 -9.16 -34.50 7.49
N ILE A 480 -8.27 -33.52 7.28
CA ILE A 480 -8.35 -32.55 6.18
C ILE A 480 -7.66 -33.12 4.94
N LEU A 481 -6.55 -33.82 5.15
CA LEU A 481 -5.85 -34.60 4.14
C LEU A 481 -6.02 -36.10 4.42
N HIS A 482 -5.63 -36.92 3.45
CA HIS A 482 -5.48 -38.36 3.61
C HIS A 482 -4.17 -38.81 2.95
N GLU A 483 -3.26 -39.41 3.72
CA GLU A 483 -2.05 -40.02 3.15
C GLU A 483 -2.39 -41.38 2.51
N ALA A 484 -2.08 -41.50 1.21
CA ALA A 484 -2.19 -42.75 0.45
C ALA A 484 -1.09 -42.80 -0.62
N ASP A 485 -0.48 -43.97 -0.81
CA ASP A 485 0.56 -44.21 -1.83
C ASP A 485 1.74 -43.21 -1.79
N GLY A 486 2.13 -42.74 -0.60
CA GLY A 486 3.23 -41.78 -0.44
C GLY A 486 2.86 -40.33 -0.77
N ARG A 487 1.56 -40.02 -0.91
CA ARG A 487 1.04 -38.70 -1.25
C ARG A 487 -0.10 -38.29 -0.32
N TYR A 488 -0.19 -36.99 -0.05
CA TYR A 488 -1.28 -36.39 0.72
C TYR A 488 -2.37 -35.88 -0.23
N HIS A 489 -3.53 -36.53 -0.18
CA HIS A 489 -4.71 -36.18 -0.96
C HIS A 489 -5.67 -35.32 -0.15
N TRP A 490 -6.39 -34.42 -0.81
CA TRP A 490 -7.47 -33.68 -0.19
C TRP A 490 -8.66 -34.61 0.14
N SER A 491 -9.10 -34.63 1.41
CA SER A 491 -10.17 -35.53 1.88
C SER A 491 -11.43 -34.79 2.37
N ALA A 492 -11.36 -33.47 2.60
CA ALA A 492 -12.49 -32.68 3.06
C ALA A 492 -13.48 -32.30 1.93
N GLN A 493 -14.75 -32.10 2.29
CA GLN A 493 -15.78 -31.65 1.32
C GLN A 493 -15.72 -30.14 1.03
N SER A 494 -15.02 -29.37 1.86
CA SER A 494 -14.93 -27.92 1.72
C SER A 494 -14.02 -27.54 0.55
N PHE A 495 -14.31 -26.40 -0.07
CA PHE A 495 -13.46 -25.80 -1.09
C PHE A 495 -12.49 -24.82 -0.41
N PRO A 496 -11.18 -25.15 -0.29
CA PRO A 496 -10.28 -24.42 0.61
C PRO A 496 -10.02 -22.98 0.18
N ALA A 497 -10.13 -22.67 -1.12
CA ALA A 497 -9.84 -21.34 -1.65
C ALA A 497 -10.96 -20.31 -1.42
N GLU A 498 -12.20 -20.74 -1.14
CA GLU A 498 -13.34 -19.80 -0.97
C GLU A 498 -13.37 -19.14 0.41
N GLY A 499 -12.84 -19.81 1.44
CA GLY A 499 -12.76 -19.28 2.80
C GLY A 499 -11.55 -18.38 3.07
N MET A 500 -10.68 -18.16 2.08
CA MET A 500 -9.40 -17.47 2.25
C MET A 500 -9.38 -16.14 1.51
N SER A 501 -9.17 -15.05 2.25
CA SER A 501 -8.81 -13.76 1.69
C SER A 501 -7.29 -13.67 1.55
N LEU A 502 -6.80 -13.22 0.38
CA LEU A 502 -5.36 -12.97 0.22
C LEU A 502 -4.90 -11.70 0.96
N ARG A 503 -5.83 -10.87 1.44
CA ARG A 503 -5.53 -9.53 1.98
C ARG A 503 -5.55 -9.47 3.49
N THR A 504 -6.16 -10.46 4.14
CA THR A 504 -6.22 -10.58 5.60
C THR A 504 -5.52 -11.86 6.01
N ALA A 505 -4.89 -11.86 7.18
CA ALA A 505 -4.20 -13.05 7.68
C ALA A 505 -5.15 -14.05 8.35
N THR A 506 -6.33 -13.59 8.77
CA THR A 506 -7.38 -14.42 9.37
C THR A 506 -8.71 -14.28 8.63
N SER A 507 -9.54 -15.31 8.80
CA SER A 507 -10.94 -15.35 8.36
C SER A 507 -11.90 -14.76 9.40
N ASP A 508 -11.43 -14.50 10.62
CA ASP A 508 -12.25 -14.01 11.73
C ASP A 508 -12.40 -12.49 11.64
N ASN A 509 -13.36 -12.04 10.84
CA ASN A 509 -13.76 -10.64 10.72
C ASN A 509 -15.11 -10.40 11.39
N VAL A 510 -15.30 -9.20 11.93
CA VAL A 510 -16.60 -8.68 12.35
C VAL A 510 -17.28 -8.02 11.15
N VAL A 511 -18.41 -8.60 10.73
CA VAL A 511 -19.24 -8.08 9.64
C VAL A 511 -20.07 -6.90 10.12
N VAL A 512 -19.95 -5.76 9.45
CA VAL A 512 -20.72 -4.55 9.75
C VAL A 512 -22.03 -4.58 8.97
N VAL A 513 -23.15 -4.60 9.69
CA VAL A 513 -24.52 -4.71 9.16
C VAL A 513 -25.26 -3.40 9.43
N ASP A 514 -25.51 -2.64 8.37
CA ASP A 514 -26.40 -1.49 8.39
C ASP A 514 -27.85 -1.94 8.51
N GLN A 515 -28.57 -1.41 9.49
CA GLN A 515 -29.99 -1.65 9.73
C GLN A 515 -30.84 -0.38 9.56
N THR A 516 -30.28 0.66 8.95
CA THR A 516 -31.01 1.88 8.61
C THR A 516 -32.26 1.53 7.81
N ASP A 517 -33.40 2.10 8.21
CA ASP A 517 -34.73 1.85 7.64
C ASP A 517 -35.25 0.40 7.76
N GLY A 518 -34.72 -0.40 8.69
CA GLY A 518 -35.18 -1.76 8.97
C GLY A 518 -34.75 -2.82 7.95
N LYS A 519 -33.91 -2.46 6.96
CA LYS A 519 -33.31 -3.40 6.01
C LYS A 519 -31.89 -3.73 6.45
N GLN A 520 -31.60 -5.01 6.66
CA GLN A 520 -30.23 -5.45 6.97
C GLN A 520 -29.39 -5.51 5.70
N ARG A 521 -28.28 -4.77 5.67
CA ARG A 521 -27.32 -4.77 4.56
C ARG A 521 -25.91 -4.85 5.12
N VAL A 522 -25.12 -5.80 4.65
CA VAL A 522 -23.68 -5.82 4.95
C VAL A 522 -23.04 -4.65 4.23
N ILE A 523 -22.33 -3.81 4.99
CA ILE A 523 -21.64 -2.63 4.47
C ILE A 523 -20.12 -2.74 4.56
N GLY A 524 -19.59 -3.62 5.41
CA GLY A 524 -18.16 -3.80 5.52
C GLY A 524 -17.78 -4.92 6.48
N GLU A 525 -16.47 -5.09 6.65
CA GLU A 525 -15.86 -6.03 7.58
C GLU A 525 -14.66 -5.35 8.24
N ILE A 526 -14.41 -5.66 9.50
CA ILE A 526 -13.22 -5.24 10.25
C ILE A 526 -12.61 -6.48 10.89
N ASP A 527 -11.28 -6.55 11.00
CA ASP A 527 -10.61 -7.67 11.66
C ASP A 527 -11.06 -7.77 13.13
N ARG A 528 -11.18 -9.00 13.64
CA ARG A 528 -11.69 -9.22 14.98
C ARG A 528 -10.84 -8.56 16.07
N PHE A 529 -9.52 -8.46 15.89
CA PHE A 529 -8.62 -7.85 16.87
C PHE A 529 -8.81 -6.33 16.97
N GLY A 530 -9.05 -5.64 15.86
CA GLY A 530 -9.29 -4.19 15.77
C GLY A 530 -10.75 -3.76 15.94
N ALA A 531 -11.71 -4.69 15.83
CA ALA A 531 -13.13 -4.42 16.04
C ALA A 531 -13.45 -3.76 17.40
N PRO A 532 -12.81 -4.09 18.53
CA PRO A 532 -13.07 -3.43 19.81
C PRO A 532 -12.79 -1.93 19.83
N LEU A 533 -11.91 -1.43 18.94
CA LEU A 533 -11.55 -0.01 18.88
C LEU A 533 -12.46 0.81 17.97
N THR A 534 -13.09 0.15 16.99
CA THR A 534 -13.77 0.81 15.87
C THR A 534 -15.25 0.48 15.78
N LEU A 535 -15.64 -0.68 16.32
CA LEU A 535 -16.99 -1.24 16.26
C LEU A 535 -17.59 -1.51 17.65
N HIS A 536 -17.00 -0.96 18.73
CA HIS A 536 -17.62 -1.05 20.05
C HIS A 536 -19.01 -0.39 20.06
N GLU A 537 -19.86 -0.78 21.01
CA GLU A 537 -21.16 -0.14 21.16
C GLU A 537 -21.00 1.38 21.32
N GLN A 538 -21.86 2.14 20.65
CA GLN A 538 -21.83 3.59 20.51
C GLN A 538 -20.66 4.18 19.72
N ALA A 539 -19.77 3.36 19.14
CA ALA A 539 -18.78 3.84 18.19
C ALA A 539 -19.47 4.52 17.00
N ILE A 540 -18.87 5.60 16.53
CA ILE A 540 -19.24 6.22 15.26
C ILE A 540 -18.36 5.59 14.18
N TYR A 541 -18.94 4.60 13.51
CA TYR A 541 -18.38 3.98 12.32
C TYR A 541 -18.65 4.88 11.11
N LEU A 542 -17.60 5.40 10.52
CA LEU A 542 -17.70 6.25 9.33
C LEU A 542 -17.63 5.37 8.08
N HIS A 543 -18.76 5.22 7.39
CA HIS A 543 -18.84 4.45 6.17
C HIS A 543 -19.39 5.31 5.03
N GLU A 544 -18.55 5.59 4.04
CA GLU A 544 -18.95 6.38 2.85
C GLU A 544 -19.52 7.77 3.16
N GLY A 545 -18.98 8.45 4.18
CA GLY A 545 -19.48 9.77 4.59
C GLY A 545 -20.80 9.73 5.36
N ARG A 546 -21.47 8.58 5.41
CA ARG A 546 -22.53 8.29 6.36
C ARG A 546 -21.88 8.03 7.70
N GLN A 547 -22.40 8.71 8.71
CA GLN A 547 -22.01 8.45 10.07
C GLN A 547 -22.97 7.38 10.58
N LEU A 548 -22.43 6.23 10.95
CA LEU A 548 -23.22 5.13 11.45
C LEU A 548 -22.82 4.91 12.90
N GLN A 549 -23.78 4.94 13.79
CA GLN A 549 -23.54 4.58 15.18
C GLN A 549 -23.70 3.07 15.30
N VAL A 550 -22.74 2.41 15.93
CA VAL A 550 -22.89 1.01 16.34
C VAL A 550 -23.91 0.95 17.46
N GLU A 551 -25.05 0.33 17.20
CA GLU A 551 -26.09 0.11 18.20
C GLU A 551 -25.80 -1.14 19.03
N ARG A 552 -25.26 -2.18 18.40
CA ARG A 552 -24.96 -3.47 19.05
C ARG A 552 -23.77 -4.15 18.40
N LEU A 553 -22.82 -4.61 19.20
CA LEU A 553 -21.75 -5.50 18.74
C LEU A 553 -22.04 -6.93 19.22
N ASP A 554 -22.50 -7.78 18.30
CA ASP A 554 -22.71 -9.20 18.53
C ASP A 554 -21.37 -9.94 18.36
N TRP A 555 -20.65 -10.03 19.47
CA TRP A 555 -19.30 -10.57 19.50
C TRP A 555 -19.22 -12.07 19.15
N GLU A 556 -20.20 -12.85 19.61
CA GLU A 556 -20.25 -14.30 19.38
C GLU A 556 -20.45 -14.62 17.89
N ASN A 557 -21.34 -13.88 17.23
CA ASN A 557 -21.66 -14.09 15.81
C ASN A 557 -20.81 -13.21 14.87
N ALA A 558 -19.84 -12.47 15.41
CA ALA A 558 -18.98 -11.54 14.69
C ALA A 558 -19.77 -10.55 13.80
N LYS A 559 -20.78 -9.88 14.37
CA LYS A 559 -21.60 -8.89 13.65
C LYS A 559 -21.72 -7.58 14.43
N ALA A 560 -21.39 -6.46 13.79
CA ALA A 560 -21.65 -5.12 14.31
C ALA A 560 -22.89 -4.54 13.63
N TYR A 561 -23.95 -4.29 14.39
CA TYR A 561 -25.18 -3.68 13.89
C TYR A 561 -25.10 -2.17 14.04
N VAL A 562 -25.26 -1.48 12.91
CA VAL A 562 -25.08 -0.03 12.85
C VAL A 562 -26.31 0.66 12.27
N ARG A 563 -26.53 1.90 12.67
CA ARG A 563 -27.62 2.75 12.17
C ARG A 563 -27.10 4.13 11.81
N GLU A 564 -27.62 4.71 10.74
CA GLU A 564 -27.25 6.04 10.32
C GLU A 564 -27.67 7.11 11.34
N VAL A 565 -26.74 8.02 11.61
CA VAL A 565 -26.87 9.15 12.51
C VAL A 565 -26.27 10.40 11.85
N LYS A 566 -26.59 11.57 12.40
CA LYS A 566 -25.95 12.84 12.04
C LYS A 566 -25.49 13.50 13.33
N VAL A 567 -24.19 13.42 13.57
CA VAL A 567 -23.49 13.96 14.72
C VAL A 567 -22.32 14.84 14.26
N ASP A 568 -21.91 15.74 15.13
CA ASP A 568 -20.77 16.66 14.93
C ASP A 568 -19.46 16.13 15.53
N TYR A 569 -19.45 14.85 15.95
CA TYR A 569 -18.32 14.18 16.58
C TYR A 569 -18.02 12.81 15.97
N TYR A 570 -16.81 12.30 16.21
CA TYR A 570 -16.40 10.92 15.98
C TYR A 570 -15.90 10.29 17.29
N THR A 571 -15.75 8.97 17.30
CA THR A 571 -15.27 8.24 18.48
C THR A 571 -13.82 7.81 18.31
N GLN A 572 -13.07 7.85 19.40
CA GLN A 572 -11.73 7.29 19.48
C GLN A 572 -11.62 6.43 20.73
N ALA A 573 -11.39 5.13 20.56
CA ALA A 573 -11.17 4.19 21.65
C ALA A 573 -9.73 4.26 22.18
N GLY A 574 -9.57 3.90 23.45
CA GLY A 574 -8.29 3.61 24.09
C GLY A 574 -8.23 2.15 24.52
N GLU A 575 -7.05 1.57 24.42
CA GLU A 575 -6.77 0.20 24.83
C GLU A 575 -5.65 0.12 25.83
N SER A 576 -5.68 -0.96 26.61
CA SER A 576 -4.56 -1.42 27.42
C SER A 576 -4.00 -2.67 26.77
N VAL A 577 -2.71 -2.65 26.45
CA VAL A 577 -2.00 -3.77 25.83
C VAL A 577 -1.02 -4.37 26.83
N ARG A 578 -0.95 -5.70 26.90
CA ARG A 578 0.02 -6.47 27.67
C ARG A 578 0.79 -7.40 26.75
N ILE A 579 2.09 -7.56 26.99
CA ILE A 579 2.95 -8.42 26.18
C ILE A 579 3.45 -9.59 27.02
N ARG A 580 3.40 -10.79 26.45
CA ARG A 580 4.09 -11.96 26.97
C ARG A 580 5.00 -12.51 25.88
N VAL A 581 6.32 -12.48 26.12
CA VAL A 581 7.29 -13.09 25.20
C VAL A 581 7.17 -14.61 25.29
N LEU A 582 7.00 -15.25 24.14
CA LEU A 582 6.88 -16.71 23.99
C LEU A 582 8.21 -17.33 23.62
N ASP A 583 8.91 -16.74 22.65
CA ASP A 583 10.23 -17.18 22.20
C ASP A 583 11.08 -15.98 21.77
N GLU A 584 12.40 -16.05 21.97
CA GLU A 584 13.35 -15.02 21.55
C GLU A 584 14.19 -15.56 20.39
N PHE A 585 14.08 -14.92 19.23
CA PHE A 585 14.79 -15.37 18.02
C PHE A 585 16.20 -14.80 17.94
N ALA A 586 16.38 -13.54 18.35
CA ALA A 586 17.68 -12.89 18.40
C ALA A 586 17.71 -11.76 19.43
N ARG A 587 18.89 -11.54 20.00
CA ARG A 587 19.18 -10.47 20.95
C ARG A 587 20.54 -9.87 20.70
N GLN A 588 20.62 -8.56 20.90
CA GLN A 588 21.86 -7.82 20.91
C GLN A 588 21.79 -6.70 21.94
N ASP A 589 22.66 -6.77 22.93
CA ASP A 589 22.79 -5.72 23.93
C ASP A 589 23.88 -4.72 23.52
N SER A 590 23.58 -3.44 23.74
CA SER A 590 24.54 -2.34 23.70
C SER A 590 24.67 -1.74 25.09
N ALA A 591 25.57 -0.78 25.27
CA ALA A 591 25.70 -0.09 26.55
C ALA A 591 24.36 0.52 27.01
N ARG A 592 23.57 1.12 26.10
CA ARG A 592 22.35 1.86 26.46
C ARG A 592 21.07 1.06 26.31
N PHE A 593 21.01 0.26 25.25
CA PHE A 593 19.81 -0.44 24.85
C PHE A 593 20.08 -1.93 24.69
N GLY A 594 19.21 -2.75 25.25
CA GLY A 594 19.02 -4.13 24.81
C GLY A 594 18.02 -4.14 23.66
N ARG A 595 18.39 -4.68 22.50
CA ARG A 595 17.44 -4.95 21.42
C ARG A 595 17.24 -6.44 21.26
N ALA A 596 16.01 -6.86 21.02
CA ALA A 596 15.70 -8.23 20.68
C ALA A 596 14.45 -8.31 19.79
N HIS A 597 14.25 -9.46 19.17
CA HIS A 597 13.00 -9.78 18.51
C HIS A 597 12.67 -11.26 18.68
N GLY A 598 11.38 -11.56 18.58
CA GLY A 598 10.87 -12.89 18.83
C GLY A 598 9.36 -12.96 18.72
N GLU A 599 8.81 -14.08 19.18
CA GLU A 599 7.39 -14.34 19.20
C GLU A 599 6.77 -13.85 20.52
N VAL A 600 5.61 -13.22 20.44
CA VAL A 600 4.88 -12.69 21.58
C VAL A 600 3.40 -13.04 21.50
N LEU A 601 2.77 -13.15 22.67
CA LEU A 601 1.33 -13.09 22.85
C LEU A 601 0.97 -11.67 23.31
N VAL A 602 0.21 -10.97 22.49
CA VAL A 602 -0.31 -9.63 22.77
C VAL A 602 -1.72 -9.79 23.31
N SER A 603 -1.97 -9.30 24.52
CA SER A 603 -3.31 -9.26 25.10
C SER A 603 -3.81 -7.82 25.16
N ALA A 604 -4.90 -7.51 24.47
CA ALA A 604 -5.45 -6.16 24.34
C ALA A 604 -6.87 -6.05 24.91
N ILE A 605 -7.12 -5.02 25.71
CA ILE A 605 -8.43 -4.72 26.29
C ILE A 605 -8.81 -3.29 25.92
N ALA A 606 -9.87 -3.14 25.12
CA ALA A 606 -10.49 -1.84 24.88
C ALA A 606 -11.22 -1.40 26.16
N THR A 607 -10.86 -0.23 26.70
CA THR A 607 -11.32 0.19 28.05
C THR A 607 -12.36 1.31 27.98
N ILE A 608 -12.01 2.40 27.30
CA ILE A 608 -12.85 3.58 27.17
C ILE A 608 -12.80 4.10 25.74
N TYR A 609 -13.79 4.90 25.36
CA TYR A 609 -13.73 5.72 24.15
C TYR A 609 -14.06 7.17 24.47
N LYS A 610 -13.52 8.08 23.67
CA LYS A 610 -13.76 9.53 23.71
C LYS A 610 -14.62 9.94 22.51
N LYS A 611 -15.41 11.00 22.66
CA LYS A 611 -16.17 11.66 21.60
C LYS A 611 -15.47 12.97 21.25
N LEU A 612 -14.96 13.07 20.03
CA LEU A 612 -14.15 14.19 19.55
C LEU A 612 -14.89 14.95 18.45
N THR A 613 -14.99 16.27 18.53
CA THR A 613 -15.66 17.06 17.48
C THR A 613 -14.91 16.98 16.14
N MET A 614 -15.64 17.01 15.02
CA MET A 614 -15.07 16.82 13.67
C MET A 614 -14.16 17.98 13.19
N TYR A 615 -14.31 19.18 13.75
CA TYR A 615 -13.58 20.38 13.32
C TYR A 615 -12.53 20.83 14.34
N THR A 616 -12.89 20.84 15.63
CA THR A 616 -12.01 21.34 16.70
C THR A 616 -11.25 20.20 17.40
N HIS A 617 -11.65 18.93 17.18
CA HIS A 617 -11.11 17.75 17.86
C HIS A 617 -11.18 17.85 19.39
N GLU A 618 -12.12 18.65 19.90
CA GLU A 618 -12.34 18.82 21.33
C GLU A 618 -13.07 17.62 21.88
N ASN A 619 -12.66 17.18 23.07
CA ASN A 619 -13.31 16.08 23.76
C ASN A 619 -14.61 16.56 24.42
N ILE A 620 -15.74 16.07 23.90
CA ILE A 620 -17.08 16.42 24.38
C ILE A 620 -17.72 15.33 25.25
N GLY A 621 -17.03 14.20 25.46
CA GLY A 621 -17.53 13.12 26.30
C GLY A 621 -16.75 11.82 26.17
N TRP A 622 -17.08 10.86 27.01
CA TRP A 622 -16.46 9.54 26.99
C TRP A 622 -17.45 8.45 27.39
N GLY A 623 -17.12 7.19 27.10
CA GLY A 623 -17.87 6.01 27.51
C GLY A 623 -16.95 4.82 27.77
N LYS A 624 -17.49 3.77 28.39
CA LYS A 624 -16.77 2.51 28.65
C LYS A 624 -17.01 1.51 27.52
N ILE A 625 -16.02 0.68 27.26
CA ILE A 625 -16.10 -0.43 26.32
C ILE A 625 -16.13 -1.72 27.15
N HIS A 626 -17.10 -2.59 26.87
CA HIS A 626 -17.26 -3.88 27.55
C HIS A 626 -17.13 -5.00 26.53
N ILE A 627 -15.91 -5.27 26.10
CA ILE A 627 -15.56 -6.32 25.14
C ILE A 627 -14.49 -7.20 25.80
N PRO A 628 -14.52 -8.54 25.62
CA PRO A 628 -13.53 -9.42 26.21
C PRO A 628 -12.11 -9.07 25.76
N GLU A 629 -11.14 -9.48 26.57
CA GLU A 629 -9.71 -9.41 26.21
C GLU A 629 -9.46 -10.17 24.91
N GLN A 630 -8.70 -9.53 24.02
CA GLN A 630 -8.27 -10.12 22.76
C GLN A 630 -6.84 -10.59 22.89
N GLU A 631 -6.53 -11.73 22.28
CA GLU A 631 -5.18 -12.26 22.22
C GLU A 631 -4.72 -12.37 20.76
N LEU A 632 -3.47 -11.98 20.51
CA LEU A 632 -2.82 -12.04 19.22
C LEU A 632 -1.42 -12.62 19.39
N GLN A 633 -1.19 -13.82 18.85
CA GLN A 633 0.14 -14.39 18.74
C GLN A 633 0.82 -13.86 17.47
N THR A 634 1.91 -13.13 17.63
CA THR A 634 2.61 -12.41 16.56
C THR A 634 4.09 -12.25 16.88
N THR A 635 4.85 -11.63 15.98
CA THR A 635 6.23 -11.25 16.23
C THR A 635 6.36 -9.83 16.74
N SER A 636 7.35 -9.58 17.59
CA SER A 636 7.64 -8.25 18.15
C SER A 636 9.13 -7.96 18.14
N PHE A 637 9.45 -6.70 17.90
CA PHE A 637 10.73 -6.08 18.23
C PHE A 637 10.59 -5.38 19.57
N TRP A 638 11.58 -5.53 20.45
CA TRP A 638 11.62 -4.75 21.67
C TRP A 638 12.97 -4.12 21.96
N LEU A 639 12.88 -2.94 22.56
CA LEU A 639 13.99 -2.09 22.95
C LEU A 639 13.91 -1.83 24.46
N SER A 640 14.83 -2.40 25.21
CA SER A 640 14.93 -2.27 26.65
C SER A 640 16.02 -1.25 27.03
N LEU A 641 15.71 -0.38 27.99
CA LEU A 641 16.68 0.56 28.57
C LEU A 641 17.52 -0.15 29.63
N ALA A 642 18.85 -0.06 29.54
CA ALA A 642 19.73 -0.57 30.59
C ALA A 642 19.50 0.19 31.91
N GLU A 643 19.62 -0.48 33.07
CA GLU A 643 19.30 0.13 34.39
C GLU A 643 20.06 1.43 34.65
N HIS A 644 21.32 1.51 34.23
CA HIS A 644 22.16 2.69 34.41
C HIS A 644 21.75 3.86 33.52
N ALA A 645 21.04 3.62 32.41
CA ALA A 645 20.59 4.68 31.50
C ALA A 645 19.55 5.60 32.17
N THR A 646 18.78 5.06 33.13
CA THR A 646 17.77 5.81 33.89
C THR A 646 18.12 5.92 35.38
N ALA A 647 19.38 5.69 35.75
CA ALA A 647 19.80 5.74 37.15
C ALA A 647 19.53 7.12 37.76
N GLY A 648 18.82 7.14 38.89
CA GLY A 648 18.47 8.37 39.61
C GLY A 648 17.26 9.12 39.05
N TRP A 649 16.60 8.63 38.00
CA TRP A 649 15.36 9.22 37.51
C TRP A 649 14.15 8.77 38.34
N PRO A 650 13.19 9.66 38.64
CA PRO A 650 11.89 9.27 39.17
C PRO A 650 11.18 8.31 38.22
N ARG A 651 10.38 7.39 38.76
CA ARG A 651 9.64 6.40 37.98
C ARG A 651 8.73 7.07 36.94
N GLU A 652 8.10 8.17 37.30
CA GLU A 652 7.21 8.97 36.47
C GLU A 652 7.96 9.54 35.25
N ARG A 653 9.20 10.02 35.43
CA ARG A 653 10.05 10.50 34.33
C ARG A 653 10.39 9.36 33.37
N VAL A 654 10.72 8.18 33.89
CA VAL A 654 11.02 6.99 33.07
C VAL A 654 9.78 6.58 32.25
N GLU A 655 8.61 6.54 32.87
CA GLU A 655 7.35 6.21 32.18
C GLU A 655 7.05 7.19 31.04
N VAL A 656 7.20 8.48 31.30
CA VAL A 656 6.99 9.54 30.31
C VAL A 656 7.99 9.44 29.16
N ALA A 657 9.28 9.23 29.48
CA ALA A 657 10.33 9.12 28.48
C ALA A 657 10.12 7.87 27.60
N LEU A 658 9.75 6.74 28.20
CA LEU A 658 9.54 5.48 27.50
C LEU A 658 8.29 5.56 26.60
N ALA A 659 7.20 6.16 27.08
CA ALA A 659 6.00 6.40 26.27
C ALA A 659 6.29 7.35 25.09
N GLY A 660 7.05 8.41 25.34
CA GLY A 660 7.45 9.36 24.31
C GLY A 660 8.37 8.76 23.25
N LEU A 661 9.33 7.94 23.67
CA LEU A 661 10.20 7.17 22.78
C LEU A 661 9.38 6.17 21.97
N GLY A 662 8.48 5.42 22.61
CA GLY A 662 7.58 4.48 21.95
C GLY A 662 6.75 5.13 20.84
N ASN A 663 6.11 6.26 21.13
CA ASN A 663 5.33 7.03 20.14
C ASN A 663 6.20 7.50 18.96
N LEU A 664 7.41 7.98 19.25
CA LEU A 664 8.33 8.47 18.24
C LEU A 664 8.82 7.33 17.34
N LEU A 665 9.24 6.21 17.92
CA LEU A 665 9.70 5.04 17.18
C LEU A 665 8.58 4.42 16.36
N HIS A 666 7.38 4.23 16.94
CA HIS A 666 6.19 3.73 16.24
C HIS A 666 5.81 4.64 15.07
N GLY A 667 5.81 5.96 15.29
CA GLY A 667 5.46 6.93 14.26
C GLY A 667 6.49 7.05 13.11
N LEU A 668 7.75 6.70 13.35
CA LEU A 668 8.84 6.77 12.37
C LEU A 668 9.20 5.42 11.74
N ALA A 669 8.85 4.29 12.37
CA ALA A 669 9.08 2.95 11.84
C ALA A 669 8.59 2.75 10.38
N PRO A 670 7.43 3.31 9.96
CA PRO A 670 6.98 3.26 8.57
C PRO A 670 7.99 3.78 7.53
N LEU A 671 8.88 4.73 7.90
CA LEU A 671 9.96 5.23 7.03
C LEU A 671 10.97 4.15 6.61
N LEU A 672 10.96 3.02 7.30
CA LEU A 672 11.84 1.89 7.06
C LEU A 672 11.09 0.70 6.45
N LEU A 673 9.85 0.46 6.87
CA LEU A 673 9.17 -0.82 6.69
C LEU A 673 8.19 -0.89 5.51
N MET A 674 7.98 0.21 4.77
CA MET A 674 6.93 0.32 3.73
C MET A 674 5.52 -0.09 4.19
N CYS A 675 5.20 0.16 5.45
CA CYS A 675 3.91 -0.17 6.06
C CYS A 675 3.08 1.09 6.35
N ASP A 676 1.78 0.92 6.62
CA ASP A 676 0.98 1.96 7.25
C ASP A 676 1.22 1.92 8.78
N PRO A 677 1.17 3.07 9.50
CA PRO A 677 1.28 3.08 10.95
C PRO A 677 0.35 2.10 11.70
N HIS A 678 -0.81 1.75 11.13
CA HIS A 678 -1.74 0.78 11.76
C HIS A 678 -1.29 -0.68 11.62
N ASP A 679 -0.31 -0.97 10.77
CA ASP A 679 0.25 -2.33 10.62
C ASP A 679 1.19 -2.71 11.79
N LEU A 680 1.53 -1.72 12.64
CA LEU A 680 2.36 -1.87 13.83
C LEU A 680 1.57 -1.52 15.08
N GLY A 681 1.67 -2.38 16.10
CA GLY A 681 1.22 -2.09 17.45
C GLY A 681 2.36 -1.52 18.30
N LEU A 682 2.00 -0.80 19.37
CA LEU A 682 2.92 -0.24 20.35
C LEU A 682 2.47 -0.66 21.75
N ALA A 683 3.39 -1.22 22.53
CA ALA A 683 3.21 -1.39 23.96
C ALA A 683 4.45 -0.86 24.71
N VAL A 684 4.21 -0.31 25.89
CA VAL A 684 5.24 0.31 26.71
C VAL A 684 5.11 -0.21 28.13
N GLU A 685 6.18 -0.83 28.64
CA GLU A 685 6.21 -1.40 29.99
C GLU A 685 7.37 -0.79 30.77
N VAL A 686 7.07 0.02 31.80
CA VAL A 686 8.08 0.66 32.67
C VAL A 686 8.97 -0.37 33.37
N ARG A 687 8.43 -1.57 33.60
CA ARG A 687 9.19 -2.75 34.01
C ARG A 687 8.57 -3.95 33.34
N SER A 688 9.20 -4.47 32.29
CA SER A 688 8.67 -5.62 31.58
C SER A 688 8.83 -6.89 32.40
N PRO A 689 7.83 -7.80 32.44
CA PRO A 689 7.98 -9.09 33.11
C PRO A 689 9.06 -9.98 32.48
N HIS A 690 9.38 -9.78 31.20
CA HIS A 690 10.35 -10.61 30.48
C HIS A 690 11.80 -10.13 30.67
N THR A 691 12.03 -8.82 30.49
CA THR A 691 13.40 -8.26 30.56
C THR A 691 13.75 -7.71 31.93
N GLU A 692 12.75 -7.54 32.81
CA GLU A 692 12.82 -6.81 34.07
C GLU A 692 13.22 -5.33 33.95
N LEU A 693 13.31 -4.81 32.72
CA LEU A 693 13.75 -3.46 32.38
C LEU A 693 12.63 -2.63 31.76
N PRO A 694 12.74 -1.28 31.76
CA PRO A 694 11.86 -0.42 30.98
C PRO A 694 11.97 -0.77 29.50
N THR A 695 10.86 -1.16 28.86
CA THR A 695 10.88 -1.74 27.52
C THR A 695 9.77 -1.19 26.63
N VAL A 696 10.14 -0.84 25.39
CA VAL A 696 9.22 -0.52 24.29
C VAL A 696 9.08 -1.75 23.40
N TYR A 697 7.85 -2.14 23.10
CA TYR A 697 7.52 -3.21 22.15
C TYR A 697 6.85 -2.62 20.92
N LEU A 698 7.35 -2.99 19.73
CA LEU A 698 6.72 -2.74 18.43
C LEU A 698 6.43 -4.09 17.78
N PHE A 699 5.15 -4.42 17.61
CA PHE A 699 4.72 -5.73 17.16
C PHE A 699 3.88 -5.66 15.88
N ASP A 700 3.94 -6.71 15.08
CA ASP A 700 3.18 -6.81 13.84
C ASP A 700 1.69 -7.01 14.20
N MET A 701 0.79 -6.19 13.65
CA MET A 701 -0.68 -6.31 13.85
C MET A 701 -1.29 -7.44 13.00
N THR A 702 -0.51 -8.51 12.77
CA THR A 702 -0.86 -9.66 11.95
C THR A 702 -0.45 -10.93 12.66
N PRO A 703 -1.34 -11.94 12.79
CA PRO A 703 -0.98 -13.24 13.36
C PRO A 703 0.26 -13.86 12.71
N GLY A 704 1.20 -14.32 13.54
CA GLY A 704 2.49 -14.87 13.12
C GLY A 704 3.49 -13.87 12.52
N GLY A 705 3.14 -12.59 12.38
CA GLY A 705 4.00 -11.54 11.85
C GLY A 705 4.29 -11.61 10.34
N VAL A 706 4.59 -10.45 9.74
CA VAL A 706 4.95 -10.31 8.31
C VAL A 706 6.41 -9.92 8.11
N GLY A 707 7.17 -9.81 9.21
CA GLY A 707 8.62 -9.55 9.20
C GLY A 707 8.99 -8.11 9.55
N PHE A 708 8.07 -7.31 10.12
CA PHE A 708 8.40 -5.96 10.56
C PHE A 708 9.35 -5.97 11.76
N SER A 709 9.04 -6.79 12.77
CA SER A 709 9.87 -7.01 13.96
C SER A 709 11.34 -7.32 13.64
N GLU A 710 11.61 -8.31 12.80
CA GLU A 710 12.96 -8.71 12.41
C GLU A 710 13.71 -7.57 11.70
N ARG A 711 13.02 -6.83 10.82
CA ARG A 711 13.62 -5.69 10.12
C ARG A 711 13.93 -4.54 11.09
N LEU A 712 13.05 -4.26 12.04
CA LEU A 712 13.26 -3.26 13.09
C LEU A 712 14.44 -3.62 14.00
N PHE A 713 14.62 -4.89 14.33
CA PHE A 713 15.80 -5.38 15.06
C PHE A 713 17.10 -5.11 14.28
N LYS A 714 17.13 -5.43 12.98
CA LYS A 714 18.31 -5.20 12.14
C LYS A 714 18.62 -3.71 11.95
N TRP A 715 17.58 -2.86 11.92
CA TRP A 715 17.69 -1.43 11.61
C TRP A 715 17.44 -0.52 12.81
N THR A 716 17.57 -1.04 14.03
CA THR A 716 17.33 -0.27 15.25
C THR A 716 18.17 1.00 15.30
N ASP A 717 19.44 0.93 14.91
CA ASP A 717 20.34 2.09 14.94
C ASP A 717 19.88 3.18 13.97
N ALA A 718 19.47 2.80 12.76
CA ALA A 718 18.94 3.73 11.77
C ALA A 718 17.57 4.31 12.16
N LEU A 719 16.78 3.60 12.96
CA LEU A 719 15.53 4.13 13.51
C LEU A 719 15.79 5.13 14.65
N LEU A 720 16.72 4.80 15.56
CA LEU A 720 17.11 5.69 16.66
C LEU A 720 17.78 6.98 16.15
N GLU A 721 18.57 6.90 15.08
CA GLU A 721 19.16 8.07 14.43
C GLU A 721 18.07 8.99 13.85
N ARG A 722 17.11 8.43 13.10
CA ARG A 722 15.95 9.21 12.61
C ARG A 722 15.12 9.81 13.72
N ALA A 723 14.93 9.08 14.83
CA ALA A 723 14.23 9.60 15.99
C ALA A 723 14.94 10.83 16.58
N ARG A 724 16.28 10.80 16.65
CA ARG A 724 17.09 11.94 17.11
C ARG A 724 16.99 13.12 16.15
N GLU A 725 17.19 12.91 14.86
CA GLU A 725 17.06 13.95 13.82
C GLU A 725 15.68 14.62 13.84
N HIS A 726 14.63 13.82 13.97
CA HIS A 726 13.25 14.30 14.04
C HIS A 726 13.00 15.11 15.30
N LEU A 727 13.53 14.66 16.44
CA LEU A 727 13.37 15.36 17.71
C LEU A 727 14.07 16.72 17.66
N ASP A 728 15.29 16.78 17.12
CA ASP A 728 16.09 18.00 17.00
C ASP A 728 15.46 19.01 16.03
N SER A 729 14.92 18.54 14.91
CA SER A 729 14.27 19.40 13.90
C SER A 729 12.85 19.81 14.27
N CYS A 730 12.17 19.10 15.18
CA CYS A 730 10.82 19.45 15.61
C CYS A 730 10.80 20.83 16.29
N GLY A 731 9.91 21.73 15.87
CA GLY A 731 9.82 23.10 16.42
C GLY A 731 9.06 23.22 17.75
N CYS A 732 8.76 22.10 18.45
CA CYS A 732 7.97 22.13 19.69
C CYS A 732 8.85 22.37 20.92
N GLY A 733 8.42 23.16 21.90
CA GLY A 733 9.24 23.40 23.10
C GLY A 733 9.37 22.15 24.00
N THR A 734 8.25 21.48 24.24
CA THR A 734 8.10 20.51 25.34
C THR A 734 7.53 19.14 24.90
N GLY A 735 7.17 19.01 23.62
CA GLY A 735 6.52 17.82 23.04
C GLY A 735 5.27 18.19 22.23
N CYS A 736 4.98 17.44 21.16
CA CYS A 736 3.75 17.58 20.39
C CYS A 736 3.33 16.26 19.71
N PRO A 737 2.07 16.14 19.25
CA PRO A 737 1.59 14.94 18.53
C PRO A 737 2.42 14.57 17.30
N SER A 738 3.23 15.50 16.79
CA SER A 738 4.14 15.28 15.68
C SER A 738 5.51 14.72 16.06
N CYS A 739 5.82 14.48 17.33
CA CYS A 739 7.08 13.88 17.74
C CYS A 739 6.86 12.82 18.83
N VAL A 740 7.01 13.19 20.10
CA VAL A 740 6.95 12.30 21.27
C VAL A 740 5.55 12.20 21.88
N GLY A 741 4.57 12.98 21.40
CA GLY A 741 3.21 13.01 21.95
C GLY A 741 2.94 14.28 22.77
N PRO A 742 2.15 14.24 23.86
CA PRO A 742 1.72 15.45 24.57
C PRO A 742 2.92 16.27 25.10
N ALA A 743 2.72 17.57 25.25
CA ALA A 743 3.73 18.51 25.76
C ALA A 743 4.22 18.19 27.19
N HIS A 744 3.32 17.72 28.06
CA HIS A 744 3.67 17.29 29.40
C HIS A 744 2.84 16.06 29.74
N ALA A 745 3.44 15.12 30.47
CA ALA A 745 2.76 13.96 31.03
C ALA A 745 3.33 13.69 32.42
N LEU A 746 2.47 13.34 33.38
CA LEU A 746 2.85 13.06 34.78
C LEU A 746 3.77 14.13 35.42
N GLY A 747 3.61 15.41 35.04
CA GLY A 747 4.40 16.52 35.57
C GLY A 747 5.79 16.72 34.93
N HIS A 748 6.12 15.96 33.89
CA HIS A 748 7.41 16.03 33.19
C HIS A 748 7.25 16.52 31.73
N ASP A 749 8.28 17.22 31.25
CA ASP A 749 8.46 17.54 29.84
C ASP A 749 8.83 16.27 29.07
N VAL A 750 7.99 15.91 28.09
CA VAL A 750 8.15 14.63 27.37
C VAL A 750 9.33 14.71 26.40
N ARG A 751 9.52 15.86 25.74
CA ARG A 751 10.61 16.05 24.78
C ARG A 751 11.96 15.99 25.47
N GLU A 752 12.13 16.69 26.58
CA GLU A 752 13.37 16.72 27.34
C GLU A 752 13.75 15.30 27.79
N ALA A 753 12.80 14.57 28.38
CA ALA A 753 13.06 13.23 28.89
C ALA A 753 13.44 12.23 27.77
N VAL A 754 12.83 12.33 26.59
CA VAL A 754 13.20 11.51 25.42
C VAL A 754 14.55 11.94 24.84
N ALA A 755 14.83 13.25 24.76
CA ALA A 755 16.10 13.76 24.26
C ALA A 755 17.28 13.28 25.11
N ASP A 756 17.10 13.27 26.44
CA ASP A 756 18.08 12.70 27.36
C ASP A 756 18.33 11.22 27.05
N LEU A 757 17.29 10.40 26.91
CA LEU A 757 17.45 8.98 26.55
C LEU A 757 18.22 8.79 25.23
N LEU A 758 17.95 9.62 24.22
CA LEU A 758 18.60 9.53 22.91
C LEU A 758 20.03 10.10 22.87
N SER A 759 20.41 10.92 23.86
CA SER A 759 21.68 11.65 23.95
C SER A 759 22.70 11.06 24.94
N LEU A 760 22.28 10.16 25.85
CA LEU A 760 23.18 9.31 26.65
C LEU A 760 24.27 8.73 25.73
N ARG A 761 25.55 8.67 26.14
CA ARG A 761 26.65 8.14 25.32
C ARG A 761 26.99 6.70 25.69
#